data_AF-A0AA51MB43-F1
#
_entry.id   AF-A0AA51MB43-F1
#
_cell.length_a   1.000
_cell.length_b   1.000
_cell.length_c   1.000
_cell.angle_alpha   90.00
_cell.angle_beta   90.00
_cell.angle_gamma   90.00
#
_symmetry.space_group_name_H-M   'P 1'
#
loop_
_entity.id
_entity.type
_entity.pdbx_description
1 polymer ?
#
loop_
_entity_poly.entity_id
_entity_poly.type
_entity_poly.pdbx_seq_one_letter_code
_entity_poly.pdbx_strand_id
1 'polypeptide(L)'
;MTTQHEQPAPAGDTRHPGGGHPEPPAAPRPHRGPRWSRPRGLWRGRPEDPRWARPALLGLLLATALLYLYDLSASGWANSFYAAAVQAGSESWKAFFFGSLDAGNAITVDKPPAALWPMALAVRVFGLSSWSILVPEVLMGVATVAVVYAAVRRRSGPAAGLIAGAVLALTPVAALMFRFNNPDALLALLMSVACYLVVRALEDGRTRWLVWAGVAVGFAFLTKTLQAFLILPPLALVYGVCGPVRLRRRLGQLVLATLAVVVSGGWWVAVVELWPASSRPYVGGSQNNSFLELTFGYNGLGRLNGEETGSVGGGGGPGGAGGGMWGETGWDRMFNSETGGQISWLLPAALILLVTGLVATRRGGRTDTTRSSLLVWGGSLLMTAAVFSYMAGIFHQYYTVALAPYLAAVVGTGAATLWERRERMWASLALAAAVTATAAWGYVLLNRTPDYLPWLKWAVLVGGLVAALGLVFAGRLGRRTALAAAGLGIAASLAAPGAYTLSTVGEGHSGSIVTAGPAGASMMGGPGGGRGGFPGGGEFPGGGTPPRQGQGGGPGTGGGFPGGGGGTAPGGNQQGNGAPGNGNGTAPGGRPSPGGSSGERGGTGGGAMGGLLNGAQVDSEAKKLLETDAGDYTWAAAAIGSQNAASYQLGTGEPVMAIGGFNGTDPSPTLARFKEYVADGRIHYFIGGGTGGGMGGGSGTASQITSWVEANFKTVTAGSATFYDLTQPTS
;
A
#
# COMPACT_ATOMS: atom_id res chain seq x y z
N MET A 1 -106.04 22.59 42.02
CA MET A 1 -107.02 22.32 40.94
C MET A 1 -106.26 22.14 39.63
N THR A 2 -106.88 21.45 38.67
CA THR A 2 -106.52 21.25 37.25
C THR A 2 -106.44 22.59 36.47
N THR A 3 -105.86 22.81 35.26
CA THR A 3 -105.03 22.12 34.21
C THR A 3 -104.49 23.23 33.25
N GLN A 4 -103.73 23.12 32.14
CA GLN A 4 -103.24 22.08 31.18
C GLN A 4 -101.67 22.09 31.14
N HIS A 5 -100.81 21.73 30.16
CA HIS A 5 -100.79 21.47 28.68
C HIS A 5 -101.04 22.70 27.76
N GLU A 6 -100.57 22.81 26.50
CA GLU A 6 -99.89 21.82 25.60
C GLU A 6 -98.65 22.39 24.82
N GLN A 7 -98.40 22.07 23.53
CA GLN A 7 -97.04 21.86 22.95
C GLN A 7 -96.68 22.67 21.62
N PRO A 8 -95.73 22.33 20.67
CA PRO A 8 -94.57 23.24 20.38
C PRO A 8 -94.22 23.60 18.88
N ALA A 9 -93.09 24.34 18.71
CA ALA A 9 -92.16 24.40 17.54
C ALA A 9 -92.48 25.39 16.35
N PRO A 10 -91.59 25.58 15.33
CA PRO A 10 -90.28 26.26 15.46
C PRO A 10 -89.84 27.26 14.34
N ALA A 11 -88.92 28.17 14.70
CA ALA A 11 -87.80 28.78 13.91
C ALA A 11 -87.98 29.56 12.56
N GLY A 12 -87.28 30.71 12.47
CA GLY A 12 -87.10 31.58 11.27
C GLY A 12 -87.53 33.04 11.53
N ASP A 13 -87.00 34.10 10.91
CA ASP A 13 -85.84 34.34 10.01
C ASP A 13 -85.40 35.82 10.18
N THR A 14 -84.12 36.15 10.07
CA THR A 14 -83.62 37.56 10.08
C THR A 14 -82.46 37.76 9.09
N ARG A 15 -82.50 38.88 8.34
CA ARG A 15 -81.87 38.99 7.02
C ARG A 15 -80.50 39.67 7.00
N HIS A 16 -79.72 39.34 5.97
CA HIS A 16 -78.48 40.02 5.54
C HIS A 16 -78.66 41.53 5.28
N PRO A 17 -77.55 42.30 5.33
CA PRO A 17 -76.92 42.66 4.05
C PRO A 17 -75.40 42.45 3.97
N GLY A 18 -74.94 42.03 2.79
CA GLY A 18 -73.75 42.54 2.09
C GLY A 18 -72.35 42.53 2.74
N GLY A 19 -71.53 41.56 2.33
CA GLY A 19 -70.19 41.88 1.78
C GLY A 19 -69.04 42.20 2.76
N GLY A 20 -68.52 41.19 3.48
CA GLY A 20 -67.25 41.30 4.19
C GLY A 20 -66.60 39.94 4.46
N HIS A 21 -65.68 39.51 3.60
CA HIS A 21 -64.83 38.36 3.91
C HIS A 21 -63.73 38.77 4.91
N PRO A 22 -63.59 38.11 6.07
CA PRO A 22 -62.43 38.32 6.92
C PRO A 22 -61.17 37.77 6.22
N GLU A 23 -60.12 38.59 6.17
CA GLU A 23 -58.84 38.20 5.57
C GLU A 23 -58.23 37.01 6.36
N PRO A 24 -57.84 35.90 5.69
CA PRO A 24 -57.25 34.77 6.39
C PRO A 24 -55.89 35.18 7.01
N PRO A 25 -55.56 34.72 8.23
CA PRO A 25 -54.36 35.17 8.93
C PRO A 25 -53.11 34.90 8.11
N ALA A 26 -52.37 35.97 7.81
CA ALA A 26 -51.25 35.95 6.87
C ALA A 26 -50.23 34.86 7.22
N ALA A 27 -50.07 33.89 6.30
CA ALA A 27 -49.18 32.75 6.50
C ALA A 27 -47.75 33.22 6.86
N PRO A 28 -47.08 32.58 7.84
CA PRO A 28 -45.79 33.04 8.34
C PRO A 28 -44.78 33.07 7.19
N ARG A 29 -44.32 34.29 6.85
CA ARG A 29 -43.38 34.52 5.74
C ARG A 29 -42.18 33.61 5.91
N PRO A 30 -41.81 32.79 4.90
CA PRO A 30 -40.72 31.82 5.05
C PRO A 30 -39.43 32.57 5.40
N HIS A 31 -38.88 32.30 6.59
CA HIS A 31 -37.65 32.93 7.05
C HIS A 31 -36.54 32.71 6.02
N ARG A 32 -36.19 33.76 5.28
CA ARG A 32 -35.00 33.78 4.42
C ARG A 32 -33.79 33.63 5.34
N GLY A 33 -33.30 32.40 5.47
CA GLY A 33 -32.13 32.07 6.27
C GLY A 33 -30.95 32.99 5.91
N PRO A 34 -30.11 33.38 6.89
CA PRO A 34 -29.12 34.44 6.71
C PRO A 34 -28.21 34.15 5.51
N ARG A 35 -28.17 35.09 4.56
CA ARG A 35 -27.41 34.97 3.31
C ARG A 35 -25.97 34.54 3.62
N TRP A 36 -25.53 33.44 3.02
CA TRP A 36 -24.21 32.84 3.25
C TRP A 36 -23.10 33.80 2.81
N SER A 37 -22.56 34.59 3.73
CA SER A 37 -21.36 35.38 3.49
C SER A 37 -20.17 34.42 3.32
N ARG A 38 -19.75 34.22 2.06
CA ARG A 38 -18.71 33.25 1.63
C ARG A 38 -17.53 33.09 2.61
N PRO A 39 -16.82 34.16 3.07
CA PRO A 39 -15.70 34.01 4.01
C PRO A 39 -16.10 33.43 5.38
N ARG A 40 -17.26 33.78 5.96
CA ARG A 40 -17.65 33.25 7.28
C ARG A 40 -17.99 31.75 7.23
N GLY A 41 -18.54 31.26 6.13
CA GLY A 41 -18.80 29.82 5.92
C GLY A 41 -17.54 29.00 5.64
N LEU A 42 -16.50 29.61 5.04
CA LEU A 42 -15.19 28.97 4.87
C LEU A 42 -14.51 28.63 6.21
N TRP A 43 -14.73 29.45 7.25
CA TRP A 43 -14.14 29.20 8.58
C TRP A 43 -15.05 28.44 9.53
N ARG A 44 -16.36 28.71 9.57
CA ARG A 44 -17.26 28.17 10.63
C ARG A 44 -17.85 26.78 10.38
N GLY A 45 -17.76 26.24 9.16
CA GLY A 45 -18.40 24.96 8.82
C GLY A 45 -19.85 25.12 8.37
N ARG A 46 -20.66 24.07 8.53
CA ARG A 46 -22.10 24.15 8.27
C ARG A 46 -22.83 24.70 9.51
N PRO A 47 -24.07 25.21 9.38
CA PRO A 47 -24.84 25.72 10.52
C PRO A 47 -25.07 24.69 11.64
N GLU A 48 -25.15 23.39 11.30
CA GLU A 48 -25.30 22.29 12.25
C GLU A 48 -23.99 21.84 12.92
N ASP A 49 -22.83 22.34 12.48
CA ASP A 49 -21.54 22.01 13.10
C ASP A 49 -21.26 22.87 14.36
N PRO A 50 -20.64 22.33 15.42
CA PRO A 50 -20.07 23.15 16.47
C PRO A 50 -18.91 23.98 15.90
N ARG A 51 -18.77 25.23 16.36
CA ARG A 51 -17.86 26.24 15.77
C ARG A 51 -16.38 25.82 15.67
N TRP A 52 -15.94 24.84 16.45
CA TRP A 52 -14.57 24.29 16.41
C TRP A 52 -14.35 23.24 15.32
N ALA A 53 -15.40 22.62 14.76
CA ALA A 53 -15.29 21.45 13.88
C ALA A 53 -14.46 21.71 12.62
N ARG A 54 -14.69 22.86 11.96
CA ARG A 54 -13.96 23.21 10.72
C ARG A 54 -12.55 23.75 10.99
N PRO A 55 -12.30 24.62 11.99
CA PRO A 55 -10.93 24.95 12.41
C PRO A 55 -10.11 23.72 12.80
N ALA A 56 -10.69 22.77 13.54
CA ALA A 56 -10.01 21.52 13.92
C ALA A 56 -9.75 20.58 12.73
N LEU A 57 -10.66 20.52 11.74
CA LEU A 57 -10.39 19.84 10.47
C LEU A 57 -9.22 20.48 9.71
N LEU A 58 -9.21 21.81 9.59
CA LEU A 58 -8.12 22.52 8.92
C LEU A 58 -6.79 22.33 9.64
N GLY A 59 -6.79 22.35 10.98
CA GLY A 59 -5.62 22.04 11.80
C GLY A 59 -5.14 20.60 11.64
N LEU A 60 -6.04 19.62 11.58
CA LEU A 60 -5.71 18.22 11.29
C LEU A 60 -5.06 18.07 9.91
N LEU A 61 -5.68 18.60 8.85
CA LEU A 61 -5.16 18.47 7.49
C LEU A 61 -3.83 19.22 7.30
N LEU A 62 -3.66 20.37 7.96
CA LEU A 62 -2.39 21.10 7.99
C LEU A 62 -1.32 20.33 8.75
N ALA A 63 -1.65 19.72 9.89
CA ALA A 63 -0.72 18.89 10.65
C ALA A 63 -0.30 17.64 9.85
N THR A 64 -1.23 16.96 9.17
CA THR A 64 -0.91 15.85 8.26
C THR A 64 -0.01 16.32 7.10
N ALA A 65 -0.32 17.45 6.48
CA ALA A 65 0.49 18.00 5.39
C ALA A 65 1.91 18.34 5.85
N LEU A 66 2.06 19.04 6.98
CA LEU A 66 3.37 19.39 7.54
C LEU A 66 4.15 18.13 7.97
N LEU A 67 3.49 17.14 8.57
CA LEU A 67 4.10 15.87 8.97
C LEU A 67 4.63 15.07 7.77
N TYR A 68 3.89 15.05 6.65
CA TYR A 68 4.26 14.25 5.48
C TYR A 68 5.22 14.98 4.53
N LEU A 69 5.11 16.31 4.42
CA LEU A 69 6.09 17.15 3.69
C LEU A 69 7.42 17.31 4.45
N TYR A 70 7.48 16.96 5.74
CA TYR A 70 8.72 16.98 6.51
C TYR A 70 9.77 16.06 5.87
N ASP A 71 10.96 16.62 5.61
CA ASP A 71 12.13 15.99 5.01
C ASP A 71 11.85 15.03 3.84
N LEU A 72 10.90 15.40 2.98
CA LEU A 72 10.42 14.54 1.89
C LEU A 72 11.54 14.15 0.91
N SER A 73 12.51 15.05 0.71
CA SER A 73 13.68 14.86 -0.16
C SER A 73 14.71 13.85 0.35
N ALA A 74 14.74 13.50 1.64
CA ALA A 74 15.67 12.48 2.16
C ALA A 74 15.45 11.08 1.56
N SER A 75 14.28 10.83 0.96
CA SER A 75 13.97 9.60 0.24
C SER A 75 14.58 9.52 -1.17
N GLY A 76 15.21 10.58 -1.68
CA GLY A 76 15.82 10.61 -3.01
C GLY A 76 14.79 10.33 -4.11
N TRP A 77 15.00 9.28 -4.91
CA TRP A 77 14.04 8.82 -5.92
C TRP A 77 12.94 7.88 -5.37
N ALA A 78 12.93 7.62 -4.05
CA ALA A 78 12.09 6.63 -3.41
C ALA A 78 12.24 5.25 -4.09
N ASN A 79 11.24 4.80 -4.86
CA ASN A 79 11.37 3.67 -5.75
C ASN A 79 11.79 4.13 -7.16
N SER A 80 13.05 3.90 -7.52
CA SER A 80 13.63 4.27 -8.83
C SER A 80 12.81 3.73 -10.02
N PHE A 81 12.28 2.52 -9.93
CA PHE A 81 11.45 1.90 -10.98
C PHE A 81 10.25 2.77 -11.39
N TYR A 82 9.52 3.32 -10.43
CA TYR A 82 8.39 4.21 -10.73
C TYR A 82 8.83 5.65 -10.99
N ALA A 83 9.94 6.12 -10.40
CA ALA A 83 10.50 7.44 -10.69
C ALA A 83 10.98 7.58 -12.15
N ALA A 84 11.65 6.56 -12.69
CA ALA A 84 12.06 6.51 -14.09
C ALA A 84 10.86 6.55 -15.05
N ALA A 85 9.81 5.76 -14.76
CA ALA A 85 8.58 5.79 -15.54
C ALA A 85 7.83 7.14 -15.47
N VAL A 86 7.95 7.85 -14.34
CA VAL A 86 7.42 9.20 -14.16
C VAL A 86 8.21 10.24 -14.96
N GLN A 87 9.55 10.15 -14.99
CA GLN A 87 10.42 10.94 -15.86
C GLN A 87 10.05 10.71 -17.34
N ALA A 88 10.06 9.46 -17.80
CA ALA A 88 9.69 9.09 -19.17
C ALA A 88 8.30 9.61 -19.56
N GLY A 89 7.32 9.51 -18.65
CA GLY A 89 5.98 10.07 -18.84
C GLY A 89 5.93 11.60 -18.87
N SER A 90 6.89 12.29 -18.26
CA SER A 90 7.02 13.76 -18.30
C SER A 90 7.66 14.28 -19.59
N GLU A 91 8.45 13.44 -20.27
CA GLU A 91 9.02 13.72 -21.59
C GLU A 91 8.04 13.29 -22.70
N SER A 92 7.68 12.00 -22.73
CA SER A 92 6.87 11.38 -23.80
C SER A 92 5.41 11.17 -23.40
N TRP A 93 4.46 11.74 -24.16
CA TRP A 93 3.02 11.46 -24.00
C TRP A 93 2.65 9.99 -24.27
N LYS A 94 3.49 9.26 -25.02
CA LYS A 94 3.31 7.82 -25.24
C LYS A 94 3.71 7.03 -24.00
N ALA A 95 4.87 7.35 -23.41
CA ALA A 95 5.30 6.76 -22.15
C ALA A 95 4.30 7.06 -21.01
N PHE A 96 3.79 8.29 -20.97
CA PHE A 96 2.71 8.71 -20.07
C PHE A 96 1.45 7.86 -20.21
N PHE A 97 1.04 7.58 -21.44
CA PHE A 97 -0.16 6.78 -21.70
C PHE A 97 -0.01 5.32 -21.27
N PHE A 98 1.14 4.69 -21.54
CA PHE A 98 1.35 3.26 -21.26
C PHE A 98 1.94 2.96 -19.88
N GLY A 99 2.62 3.92 -19.24
CA GLY A 99 3.48 3.66 -18.09
C GLY A 99 4.82 3.03 -18.48
N SER A 100 5.43 3.49 -19.59
CA SER A 100 6.77 3.06 -20.00
C SER A 100 7.82 3.46 -18.96
N LEU A 101 8.81 2.60 -18.74
CA LEU A 101 9.97 2.91 -17.92
C LEU A 101 10.82 4.03 -18.53
N ASP A 102 10.96 4.01 -19.86
CA ASP A 102 11.85 4.86 -20.66
C ASP A 102 11.06 5.69 -21.71
N ALA A 103 11.60 6.85 -22.09
CA ALA A 103 10.95 7.72 -23.08
C ALA A 103 10.95 7.12 -24.50
N GLY A 104 11.90 6.23 -24.81
CA GLY A 104 11.94 5.41 -26.03
C GLY A 104 10.82 4.37 -26.14
N ASN A 105 10.06 4.13 -25.05
CA ASN A 105 8.94 3.20 -24.96
C ASN A 105 9.33 1.74 -25.25
N ALA A 106 10.41 1.23 -24.65
CA ALA A 106 10.77 -0.19 -24.77
C ALA A 106 9.81 -1.11 -23.98
N ILE A 107 9.57 -0.80 -22.70
CA ILE A 107 8.81 -1.67 -21.78
C ILE A 107 8.05 -0.86 -20.71
N THR A 108 6.92 -1.36 -20.22
CA THR A 108 6.17 -0.75 -19.11
C THR A 108 6.66 -1.20 -17.74
N VAL A 109 6.29 -0.43 -16.71
CA VAL A 109 6.28 -0.95 -15.33
C VAL A 109 5.24 -2.07 -15.16
N ASP A 110 5.31 -2.82 -14.05
CA ASP A 110 4.45 -3.97 -13.78
C ASP A 110 3.03 -3.58 -13.27
N LYS A 111 2.55 -2.37 -13.62
CA LYS A 111 1.30 -1.75 -13.13
C LYS A 111 0.63 -0.90 -14.23
N PRO A 112 -0.70 -0.76 -14.21
CA PRO A 112 -1.39 0.27 -14.98
C PRO A 112 -1.02 1.69 -14.48
N PRO A 113 -1.02 2.71 -15.35
CA PRO A 113 -0.28 3.96 -15.15
C PRO A 113 -1.01 5.05 -14.37
N ALA A 114 -2.21 4.83 -13.82
CA ALA A 114 -2.97 5.93 -13.19
C ALA A 114 -2.27 6.51 -11.95
N ALA A 115 -1.42 5.73 -11.28
CA ALA A 115 -0.52 6.22 -10.23
C ALA A 115 0.57 7.17 -10.75
N LEU A 116 1.06 6.93 -11.97
CA LEU A 116 2.16 7.69 -12.57
C LEU A 116 1.69 9.05 -13.11
N TRP A 117 0.43 9.15 -13.58
CA TRP A 117 -0.07 10.36 -14.21
C TRP A 117 0.03 11.65 -13.36
N PRO A 118 -0.34 11.68 -12.06
CA PRO A 118 -0.19 12.88 -11.23
C PRO A 118 1.28 13.30 -11.07
N MET A 119 2.17 12.33 -10.87
CA MET A 119 3.61 12.56 -10.71
C MET A 119 4.27 13.02 -12.01
N ALA A 120 3.95 12.39 -13.15
CA ALA A 120 4.49 12.76 -14.46
C ALA A 120 3.97 14.12 -14.95
N LEU A 121 2.73 14.49 -14.62
CA LEU A 121 2.23 15.86 -14.84
C LEU A 121 2.93 16.88 -13.93
N ALA A 122 3.19 16.54 -12.67
CA ALA A 122 3.93 17.41 -11.76
C ALA A 122 5.37 17.63 -12.24
N VAL A 123 6.09 16.58 -12.65
CA VAL A 123 7.42 16.69 -13.26
C VAL A 123 7.39 17.52 -14.55
N ARG A 124 6.40 17.31 -15.44
CA ARG A 124 6.25 18.11 -16.68
C ARG A 124 5.97 19.60 -16.43
N VAL A 125 5.50 19.99 -15.22
CA VAL A 125 5.21 21.38 -14.84
C VAL A 125 6.32 22.01 -13.98
N PHE A 126 6.98 21.24 -13.13
CA PHE A 126 7.94 21.73 -12.13
C PHE A 126 9.39 21.25 -12.32
N GLY A 127 9.66 20.44 -13.36
CA GLY A 127 10.95 19.80 -13.60
C GLY A 127 11.14 18.50 -12.81
N LEU A 128 12.15 17.71 -13.20
CA LEU A 128 12.48 16.44 -12.54
C LEU A 128 13.13 16.68 -11.18
N SER A 129 12.45 16.28 -10.11
CA SER A 129 12.99 16.30 -8.73
C SER A 129 12.21 15.35 -7.83
N SER A 130 12.81 14.93 -6.71
CA SER A 130 12.13 14.19 -5.63
C SER A 130 10.84 14.88 -5.17
N TRP A 131 10.83 16.21 -5.11
CA TRP A 131 9.66 16.97 -4.68
C TRP A 131 8.53 16.93 -5.72
N SER A 132 8.86 17.05 -7.01
CA SER A 132 7.89 16.94 -8.11
C SER A 132 7.21 15.57 -8.14
N ILE A 133 7.95 14.51 -7.78
CA ILE A 133 7.46 13.12 -7.73
C ILE A 133 6.65 12.85 -6.46
N LEU A 134 7.14 13.26 -5.27
CA LEU A 134 6.57 12.80 -3.99
C LEU A 134 5.47 13.70 -3.41
N VAL A 135 5.38 14.99 -3.78
CA VAL A 135 4.29 15.88 -3.33
C VAL A 135 2.90 15.40 -3.74
N PRO A 136 2.66 14.89 -4.98
CA PRO A 136 1.39 14.27 -5.37
C PRO A 136 0.92 13.17 -4.39
N GLU A 137 1.81 12.29 -3.95
CA GLU A 137 1.47 11.21 -3.00
C GLU A 137 1.08 11.76 -1.63
N VAL A 138 1.79 12.79 -1.14
CA VAL A 138 1.46 13.49 0.11
C VAL A 138 0.09 14.17 0.03
N LEU A 139 -0.23 14.81 -1.10
CA LEU A 139 -1.55 15.41 -1.34
C LEU A 139 -2.65 14.34 -1.38
N MET A 140 -2.38 13.15 -1.90
CA MET A 140 -3.31 12.01 -1.87
C MET A 140 -3.49 11.44 -0.46
N GLY A 141 -2.44 11.41 0.37
CA GLY A 141 -2.54 11.09 1.80
C GLY A 141 -3.43 12.07 2.57
N VAL A 142 -3.18 13.37 2.42
CA VAL A 142 -4.01 14.44 3.04
C VAL A 142 -5.46 14.37 2.54
N ALA A 143 -5.68 14.10 1.25
CA ALA A 143 -7.01 13.88 0.69
C ALA A 143 -7.69 12.63 1.29
N THR A 144 -6.96 11.55 1.54
CA THR A 144 -7.48 10.33 2.17
C THR A 144 -7.93 10.60 3.61
N VAL A 145 -7.12 11.32 4.39
CA VAL A 145 -7.50 11.81 5.73
C VAL A 145 -8.76 12.68 5.67
N ALA A 146 -8.87 13.58 4.68
CA ALA A 146 -10.06 14.40 4.49
C ALA A 146 -11.32 13.57 4.13
N VAL A 147 -11.19 12.52 3.31
CA VAL A 147 -12.28 11.61 2.92
C VAL A 147 -12.74 10.75 4.11
N VAL A 148 -11.81 10.16 4.86
CA VAL A 148 -12.11 9.35 6.06
C VAL A 148 -12.77 10.22 7.14
N TYR A 149 -12.23 11.42 7.42
CA TYR A 149 -12.88 12.41 8.28
C TYR A 149 -14.30 12.72 7.80
N ALA A 150 -14.47 13.02 6.50
CA ALA A 150 -15.75 13.42 5.93
C ALA A 150 -16.80 12.31 5.96
N ALA A 151 -16.38 11.04 5.86
CA ALA A 151 -17.22 9.86 6.01
C ALA A 151 -17.68 9.70 7.47
N VAL A 152 -16.73 9.57 8.41
CA VAL A 152 -17.03 9.30 9.83
C VAL A 152 -17.81 10.47 10.46
N ARG A 153 -17.43 11.72 10.18
CA ARG A 153 -18.20 12.90 10.65
C ARG A 153 -19.67 12.84 10.21
N ARG A 154 -19.99 12.23 9.07
CA ARG A 154 -21.39 12.15 8.58
C ARG A 154 -22.29 11.31 9.48
N ARG A 155 -21.73 10.27 10.13
CA ARG A 155 -22.50 9.29 10.90
C ARG A 155 -22.29 9.39 12.41
N SER A 156 -21.13 9.89 12.85
CA SER A 156 -20.71 9.91 14.25
C SER A 156 -20.19 11.27 14.72
N GLY A 157 -20.42 12.33 13.93
CA GLY A 157 -20.10 13.71 14.30
C GLY A 157 -18.61 14.11 14.22
N PRO A 158 -18.29 15.41 14.38
CA PRO A 158 -16.95 15.91 14.06
C PRO A 158 -15.82 15.33 14.92
N ALA A 159 -16.09 14.98 16.18
CA ALA A 159 -15.09 14.38 17.07
C ALA A 159 -14.65 12.99 16.59
N ALA A 160 -15.60 12.14 16.17
CA ALA A 160 -15.32 10.85 15.57
C ALA A 160 -14.52 10.98 14.26
N GLY A 161 -14.84 12.01 13.46
CA GLY A 161 -14.07 12.36 12.26
C GLY A 161 -12.63 12.74 12.58
N LEU A 162 -12.38 13.56 13.61
CA LEU A 162 -11.02 13.91 14.05
C LEU A 162 -10.26 12.68 14.55
N ILE A 163 -10.89 11.82 15.35
CA ILE A 163 -10.27 10.57 15.83
C ILE A 163 -9.86 9.69 14.64
N ALA A 164 -10.76 9.43 13.70
CA ALA A 164 -10.45 8.62 12.51
C ALA A 164 -9.32 9.24 11.68
N GLY A 165 -9.39 10.55 11.41
CA GLY A 165 -8.33 11.25 10.66
C GLY A 165 -6.97 11.23 11.36
N ALA A 166 -6.93 11.35 12.70
CA ALA A 166 -5.70 11.24 13.48
C ALA A 166 -5.15 9.81 13.53
N VAL A 167 -6.00 8.78 13.62
CA VAL A 167 -5.59 7.37 13.51
C VAL A 167 -4.91 7.10 12.17
N LEU A 168 -5.50 7.55 11.06
CA LEU A 168 -4.89 7.39 9.74
C LEU A 168 -3.58 8.19 9.63
N ALA A 169 -3.58 9.47 10.04
CA ALA A 169 -2.41 10.34 9.93
C ALA A 169 -1.19 9.82 10.72
N LEU A 170 -1.41 9.17 11.86
CA LEU A 170 -0.39 8.62 12.76
C LEU A 170 -0.24 7.10 12.64
N THR A 171 -0.71 6.47 11.56
CA THR A 171 -0.41 5.06 11.26
C THR A 171 0.94 4.99 10.53
N PRO A 172 1.98 4.29 11.04
CA PRO A 172 3.33 4.34 10.47
C PRO A 172 3.39 4.01 8.98
N VAL A 173 2.78 2.89 8.58
CA VAL A 173 2.78 2.46 7.17
C VAL A 173 1.99 3.42 6.25
N ALA A 174 1.03 4.17 6.78
CA ALA A 174 0.35 5.21 6.03
C ALA A 174 1.23 6.45 5.86
N ALA A 175 1.94 6.88 6.91
CA ALA A 175 2.90 7.98 6.83
C ALA A 175 4.07 7.67 5.87
N LEU A 176 4.53 6.42 5.82
CA LEU A 176 5.49 5.96 4.83
C LEU A 176 4.91 6.02 3.42
N MET A 177 3.81 5.30 3.17
CA MET A 177 3.30 5.11 1.80
C MET A 177 2.59 6.33 1.21
N PHE A 178 2.24 7.34 2.02
CA PHE A 178 1.86 8.67 1.54
C PHE A 178 3.06 9.61 1.30
N ARG A 179 4.31 9.13 1.47
CA ARG A 179 5.56 9.84 1.15
C ARG A 179 6.39 9.07 0.11
N PHE A 180 5.81 8.09 -0.58
CA PHE A 180 6.53 7.10 -1.39
C PHE A 180 5.81 6.83 -2.71
N ASN A 181 6.53 6.88 -3.83
CA ASN A 181 6.00 6.83 -5.21
C ASN A 181 5.52 5.45 -5.72
N ASN A 182 5.14 4.54 -4.81
CA ASN A 182 4.43 3.31 -5.19
C ASN A 182 2.93 3.62 -5.40
N PRO A 183 2.16 2.79 -6.15
CA PRO A 183 0.75 3.06 -6.45
C PRO A 183 -0.23 3.10 -5.26
N ASP A 184 0.25 2.95 -4.02
CA ASP A 184 -0.58 2.71 -2.85
C ASP A 184 -1.30 3.97 -2.32
N ALA A 185 -0.76 5.18 -2.51
CA ALA A 185 -1.43 6.40 -2.06
C ALA A 185 -2.72 6.69 -2.85
N LEU A 186 -2.65 6.67 -4.18
CA LEU A 186 -3.81 6.82 -5.07
C LEU A 186 -4.83 5.69 -4.83
N LEU A 187 -4.35 4.46 -4.61
CA LEU A 187 -5.22 3.31 -4.32
C LEU A 187 -6.00 3.52 -3.02
N ALA A 188 -5.31 3.87 -1.93
CA ALA A 188 -5.93 4.12 -0.63
C ALA A 188 -6.93 5.28 -0.69
N LEU A 189 -6.64 6.33 -1.46
CA LEU A 189 -7.56 7.44 -1.72
C LEU A 189 -8.82 6.97 -2.45
N LEU A 190 -8.67 6.30 -3.60
CA LEU A 190 -9.80 5.88 -4.43
C LEU A 190 -10.67 4.81 -3.75
N MET A 191 -10.07 3.86 -3.03
CA MET A 191 -10.80 2.89 -2.21
C MET A 191 -11.56 3.56 -1.06
N SER A 192 -10.96 4.56 -0.39
CA SER A 192 -11.64 5.36 0.63
C SER A 192 -12.81 6.18 0.07
N VAL A 193 -12.64 6.73 -1.14
CA VAL A 193 -13.71 7.41 -1.89
C VAL A 193 -14.82 6.44 -2.26
N ALA A 194 -14.52 5.22 -2.71
CA ALA A 194 -15.52 4.18 -2.99
C ALA A 194 -16.33 3.81 -1.73
N CYS A 195 -15.66 3.51 -0.61
CA CYS A 195 -16.31 3.23 0.67
C CYS A 195 -17.20 4.41 1.13
N TYR A 196 -16.69 5.64 1.06
CA TYR A 196 -17.47 6.85 1.34
C TYR A 196 -18.71 6.96 0.44
N LEU A 197 -18.58 6.74 -0.86
CA LEU A 197 -19.68 6.84 -1.83
C LEU A 197 -20.73 5.74 -1.63
N VAL A 198 -20.35 4.51 -1.27
CA VAL A 198 -21.30 3.46 -0.88
C VAL A 198 -22.05 3.85 0.41
N VAL A 199 -21.38 4.45 1.40
CA VAL A 199 -22.07 5.03 2.57
C VAL A 199 -23.07 6.12 2.15
N ARG A 200 -22.73 7.01 1.21
CA ARG A 200 -23.69 7.99 0.66
C ARG A 200 -24.89 7.31 -0.03
N ALA A 201 -24.65 6.22 -0.75
CA ALA A 201 -25.72 5.46 -1.41
C ALA A 201 -26.66 4.78 -0.40
N LEU A 202 -26.14 4.35 0.75
CA LEU A 202 -26.89 3.77 1.86
C LEU A 202 -27.75 4.82 2.60
N GLU A 203 -27.34 6.09 2.62
CA GLU A 203 -28.11 7.20 3.23
C GLU A 203 -29.40 7.55 2.46
N ASP A 204 -29.33 7.68 1.13
CA ASP A 204 -30.42 8.26 0.32
C ASP A 204 -30.88 7.42 -0.88
N GLY A 205 -30.24 6.26 -1.13
CA GLY A 205 -30.60 5.35 -2.22
C GLY A 205 -30.36 5.87 -3.64
N ARG A 206 -29.72 7.03 -3.83
CA ARG A 206 -29.50 7.62 -5.16
C ARG A 206 -28.45 6.83 -5.94
N THR A 207 -28.85 6.32 -7.11
CA THR A 207 -28.00 5.55 -8.05
C THR A 207 -26.65 6.20 -8.34
N ARG A 208 -26.60 7.53 -8.46
CA ARG A 208 -25.36 8.28 -8.76
C ARG A 208 -24.21 7.97 -7.80
N TRP A 209 -24.51 7.70 -6.52
CA TRP A 209 -23.47 7.44 -5.53
C TRP A 209 -22.79 6.08 -5.78
N LEU A 210 -23.55 5.06 -6.19
CA LEU A 210 -22.99 3.78 -6.62
C LEU A 210 -22.29 3.85 -7.98
N VAL A 211 -22.81 4.62 -8.94
CA VAL A 211 -22.12 4.83 -10.22
C VAL A 211 -20.76 5.48 -9.98
N TRP A 212 -20.67 6.54 -9.17
CA TRP A 212 -19.39 7.15 -8.81
C TRP A 212 -18.49 6.23 -7.97
N ALA A 213 -19.05 5.34 -7.13
CA ALA A 213 -18.26 4.33 -6.43
C ALA A 213 -17.64 3.32 -7.42
N GLY A 214 -18.41 2.89 -8.43
CA GLY A 214 -17.92 2.06 -9.53
C GLY A 214 -16.83 2.76 -10.34
N VAL A 215 -17.02 4.04 -10.68
CA VAL A 215 -16.00 4.86 -11.35
C VAL A 215 -14.70 4.88 -10.53
N ALA A 216 -14.79 5.14 -9.22
CA ALA A 216 -13.63 5.16 -8.32
C ALA A 216 -12.90 3.81 -8.24
N VAL A 217 -13.63 2.69 -8.19
CA VAL A 217 -13.03 1.34 -8.18
C VAL A 217 -12.39 0.98 -9.53
N GLY A 218 -12.95 1.41 -10.66
CA GLY A 218 -12.31 1.21 -11.98
C GLY A 218 -11.03 2.04 -12.15
N PHE A 219 -10.98 3.27 -11.62
CA PHE A 219 -9.72 4.02 -11.55
C PHE A 219 -8.72 3.41 -10.56
N ALA A 220 -9.18 2.84 -9.44
CA ALA A 220 -8.33 2.10 -8.50
C ALA A 220 -7.76 0.82 -9.15
N PHE A 221 -8.53 0.16 -10.02
CA PHE A 221 -8.03 -0.93 -10.85
C PHE A 221 -6.94 -0.43 -11.83
N LEU A 222 -7.08 0.75 -12.42
CA LEU A 222 -6.00 1.40 -13.20
C LEU A 222 -4.84 1.94 -12.34
N THR A 223 -4.90 1.78 -11.03
CA THR A 223 -3.80 2.06 -10.09
C THR A 223 -3.07 0.77 -9.69
N LYS A 224 -3.79 -0.28 -9.27
CA LYS A 224 -3.18 -1.53 -8.74
C LYS A 224 -3.99 -2.80 -9.04
N THR A 225 -4.67 -2.86 -10.18
CA THR A 225 -5.39 -4.03 -10.72
C THR A 225 -6.37 -4.68 -9.71
N LEU A 226 -6.30 -6.00 -9.52
CA LEU A 226 -7.24 -6.77 -8.71
C LEU A 226 -7.16 -6.46 -7.20
N GLN A 227 -6.10 -5.81 -6.71
CA GLN A 227 -6.05 -5.31 -5.33
C GLN A 227 -7.19 -4.30 -5.05
N ALA A 228 -7.64 -3.54 -6.06
CA ALA A 228 -8.79 -2.66 -5.96
C ALA A 228 -10.12 -3.41 -5.74
N PHE A 229 -10.21 -4.67 -6.17
CA PHE A 229 -11.44 -5.45 -6.12
C PHE A 229 -11.66 -6.18 -4.78
N LEU A 230 -10.66 -6.22 -3.89
CA LEU A 230 -10.77 -6.87 -2.58
C LEU A 230 -11.94 -6.34 -1.72
N ILE A 231 -12.32 -5.08 -1.91
CA ILE A 231 -13.47 -4.47 -1.20
C ILE A 231 -14.81 -4.60 -1.94
N LEU A 232 -14.85 -5.09 -3.18
CA LEU A 232 -16.11 -5.24 -3.91
C LEU A 232 -17.10 -6.20 -3.23
N PRO A 233 -16.71 -7.38 -2.71
CA PRO A 233 -17.64 -8.27 -2.02
C PRO A 233 -18.35 -7.63 -0.80
N PRO A 234 -17.66 -7.03 0.19
CA PRO A 234 -18.36 -6.37 1.30
C PRO A 234 -19.18 -5.16 0.86
N LEU A 235 -18.70 -4.33 -0.08
CA LEU A 235 -19.45 -3.16 -0.57
C LEU A 235 -20.75 -3.58 -1.29
N ALA A 236 -20.69 -4.56 -2.19
CA ALA A 236 -21.84 -5.06 -2.93
C ALA A 236 -22.85 -5.76 -2.02
N LEU A 237 -22.38 -6.61 -1.09
CA LEU A 237 -23.22 -7.31 -0.12
C LEU A 237 -23.95 -6.32 0.79
N VAL A 238 -23.23 -5.35 1.37
CA VAL A 238 -23.84 -4.37 2.28
C VAL A 238 -24.82 -3.46 1.52
N TYR A 239 -24.56 -3.07 0.27
CA TYR A 239 -25.58 -2.33 -0.49
C TYR A 239 -26.80 -3.18 -0.84
N GLY A 240 -26.59 -4.41 -1.32
CA GLY A 240 -27.66 -5.34 -1.65
C GLY A 240 -28.57 -5.64 -0.46
N VAL A 241 -27.99 -5.86 0.72
CA VAL A 241 -28.71 -6.15 1.97
C VAL A 241 -29.29 -4.88 2.61
N CYS A 242 -28.53 -3.79 2.74
CA CYS A 242 -28.90 -2.60 3.55
C CYS A 242 -29.47 -1.41 2.76
N GLY A 243 -29.37 -1.37 1.43
CA GLY A 243 -29.85 -0.24 0.61
C GLY A 243 -31.32 0.16 0.86
N PRO A 244 -31.67 1.46 0.92
CA PRO A 244 -33.00 1.90 1.36
C PRO A 244 -34.13 1.71 0.33
N VAL A 245 -33.82 1.28 -0.90
CA VAL A 245 -34.82 1.08 -1.98
C VAL A 245 -35.32 -0.37 -2.11
N ARG A 246 -36.31 -0.60 -2.98
CA ARG A 246 -36.84 -1.94 -3.35
C ARG A 246 -35.74 -2.84 -3.95
N LEU A 247 -35.78 -4.16 -3.69
CA LEU A 247 -34.72 -5.11 -4.07
C LEU A 247 -34.35 -5.06 -5.56
N ARG A 248 -35.34 -5.14 -6.48
CA ARG A 248 -35.10 -5.04 -7.94
C ARG A 248 -34.29 -3.79 -8.32
N ARG A 249 -34.54 -2.66 -7.65
CA ARG A 249 -33.79 -1.42 -7.88
C ARG A 249 -32.35 -1.51 -7.36
N ARG A 250 -32.10 -2.15 -6.20
CA ARG A 250 -30.73 -2.37 -5.70
C ARG A 250 -29.92 -3.23 -6.67
N LEU A 251 -30.51 -4.30 -7.19
CA LEU A 251 -29.85 -5.17 -8.17
C LEU A 251 -29.50 -4.39 -9.45
N GLY A 252 -30.43 -3.64 -10.02
CA GLY A 252 -30.14 -2.75 -11.17
C GLY A 252 -29.10 -1.67 -10.86
N GLN A 253 -29.05 -1.15 -9.63
CA GLN A 253 -28.03 -0.18 -9.20
C GLN A 253 -26.65 -0.80 -9.00
N LEU A 254 -26.57 -2.07 -8.58
CA LEU A 254 -25.33 -2.84 -8.54
C LEU A 254 -24.83 -3.15 -9.95
N VAL A 255 -25.70 -3.56 -10.88
CA VAL A 255 -25.34 -3.74 -12.30
C VAL A 255 -24.81 -2.43 -12.90
N LEU A 256 -25.46 -1.29 -12.64
CA LEU A 256 -24.96 0.02 -13.08
C LEU A 256 -23.63 0.42 -12.42
N ALA A 257 -23.34 -0.04 -11.20
CA ALA A 257 -22.05 0.15 -10.55
C ALA A 257 -20.96 -0.71 -11.20
N THR A 258 -21.24 -1.99 -11.47
CA THR A 258 -20.34 -2.91 -12.18
C THR A 258 -20.02 -2.40 -13.59
N LEU A 259 -21.04 -1.93 -14.34
CA LEU A 259 -20.83 -1.29 -15.64
C LEU A 259 -19.95 -0.04 -15.52
N ALA A 260 -20.09 0.75 -14.45
CA ALA A 260 -19.21 1.90 -14.21
C ALA A 260 -17.75 1.49 -13.91
N VAL A 261 -17.51 0.39 -13.18
CA VAL A 261 -16.16 -0.19 -13.00
C VAL A 261 -15.57 -0.62 -14.35
N VAL A 262 -16.35 -1.37 -15.14
CA VAL A 262 -15.91 -1.88 -16.45
C VAL A 262 -15.61 -0.73 -17.42
N VAL A 263 -16.40 0.34 -17.43
CA VAL A 263 -16.15 1.50 -18.30
C VAL A 263 -14.96 2.34 -17.81
N SER A 264 -14.83 2.66 -16.52
CA SER A 264 -13.74 3.53 -16.05
C SER A 264 -12.39 2.82 -15.87
N GLY A 265 -12.38 1.50 -15.67
CA GLY A 265 -11.16 0.69 -15.63
C GLY A 265 -10.81 0.01 -16.96
N GLY A 266 -11.81 -0.49 -17.69
CA GLY A 266 -11.59 -1.32 -18.88
C GLY A 266 -11.24 -0.54 -20.16
N TRP A 267 -11.50 0.77 -20.23
CA TRP A 267 -11.19 1.55 -21.45
C TRP A 267 -9.70 1.53 -21.80
N TRP A 268 -8.83 1.74 -20.81
CA TRP A 268 -7.38 1.75 -21.02
C TRP A 268 -6.85 0.36 -21.34
N VAL A 269 -7.36 -0.68 -20.64
CA VAL A 269 -7.04 -2.08 -20.93
C VAL A 269 -7.40 -2.45 -22.37
N ALA A 270 -8.60 -2.08 -22.81
CA ALA A 270 -9.04 -2.31 -24.19
C ALA A 270 -8.14 -1.60 -25.21
N VAL A 271 -7.67 -0.38 -24.92
CA VAL A 271 -6.69 0.29 -25.78
C VAL A 271 -5.35 -0.46 -25.79
N VAL A 272 -4.82 -0.91 -24.65
CA VAL A 272 -3.53 -1.63 -24.59
C VAL A 272 -3.56 -2.98 -25.32
N GLU A 273 -4.61 -3.78 -25.13
CA GLU A 273 -4.74 -5.09 -25.80
C GLU A 273 -5.02 -4.94 -27.31
N LEU A 274 -5.74 -3.90 -27.74
CA LEU A 274 -6.08 -3.69 -29.16
C LEU A 274 -5.04 -2.86 -29.94
N TRP A 275 -4.14 -2.15 -29.26
CA TRP A 275 -3.10 -1.34 -29.93
C TRP A 275 -2.01 -2.25 -30.52
N PRO A 276 -1.64 -2.10 -31.81
CA PRO A 276 -0.72 -3.02 -32.49
C PRO A 276 0.61 -3.19 -31.75
N ALA A 277 0.95 -4.43 -31.39
CA ALA A 277 2.06 -4.76 -30.49
C ALA A 277 3.44 -4.24 -30.95
N SER A 278 3.68 -4.13 -32.27
CA SER A 278 4.89 -3.54 -32.85
C SER A 278 5.02 -2.02 -32.67
N SER A 279 3.97 -1.35 -32.19
CA SER A 279 3.87 0.11 -32.09
C SER A 279 3.58 0.62 -30.66
N ARG A 280 3.52 -0.27 -29.66
CA ARG A 280 3.43 0.05 -28.23
C ARG A 280 4.61 -0.58 -27.46
N PRO A 281 4.94 -0.10 -26.25
CA PRO A 281 5.88 -0.81 -25.38
C PRO A 281 5.44 -2.25 -25.09
N TYR A 282 6.42 -3.07 -24.69
CA TYR A 282 6.15 -4.38 -24.10
C TYR A 282 5.48 -4.22 -22.72
N VAL A 283 4.51 -5.07 -22.38
CA VAL A 283 3.88 -5.07 -21.04
C VAL A 283 4.76 -5.79 -20.04
N GLY A 284 5.45 -5.04 -19.17
CA GLY A 284 6.37 -5.59 -18.16
C GLY A 284 5.67 -6.49 -17.12
N GLY A 285 6.32 -7.58 -16.74
CA GLY A 285 5.77 -8.63 -15.87
C GLY A 285 4.77 -9.56 -16.57
N SER A 286 4.83 -9.65 -17.90
CA SER A 286 4.07 -10.62 -18.73
C SER A 286 5.02 -11.41 -19.62
N GLN A 287 4.66 -12.62 -20.01
CA GLN A 287 5.45 -13.49 -20.89
C GLN A 287 4.97 -13.46 -22.34
N ASN A 288 3.74 -12.97 -22.60
CA ASN A 288 3.12 -12.92 -23.94
C ASN A 288 2.73 -11.49 -24.36
N ASN A 289 3.35 -10.46 -23.75
CA ASN A 289 3.08 -9.05 -24.02
C ASN A 289 1.62 -8.60 -23.78
N SER A 290 0.94 -9.17 -22.77
CA SER A 290 -0.46 -8.90 -22.46
C SER A 290 -0.65 -8.35 -21.03
N PHE A 291 -1.47 -7.31 -20.92
CA PHE A 291 -1.88 -6.72 -19.65
C PHE A 291 -2.98 -7.56 -18.96
N LEU A 292 -3.78 -8.31 -19.71
CA LEU A 292 -4.71 -9.29 -19.15
C LEU A 292 -3.96 -10.46 -18.49
N GLU A 293 -2.87 -10.95 -19.11
CA GLU A 293 -1.97 -11.93 -18.50
C GLU A 293 -1.40 -11.41 -17.18
N LEU A 294 -0.78 -10.21 -17.20
CA LEU A 294 -0.25 -9.53 -16.01
C LEU A 294 -1.33 -9.35 -14.92
N THR A 295 -2.56 -9.01 -15.30
CA THR A 295 -3.68 -8.73 -14.39
C THR A 295 -4.19 -9.99 -13.67
N PHE A 296 -4.36 -11.10 -14.39
CA PHE A 296 -4.95 -12.32 -13.83
C PHE A 296 -3.91 -13.30 -13.30
N GLY A 297 -2.70 -13.33 -13.87
CA GLY A 297 -1.54 -14.06 -13.37
C GLY A 297 -0.85 -13.31 -12.23
N TYR A 298 0.31 -12.69 -12.52
CA TYR A 298 1.22 -12.15 -11.51
C TYR A 298 0.60 -11.12 -10.54
N ASN A 299 -0.16 -10.13 -11.02
CA ASN A 299 -0.84 -9.17 -10.13
C ASN A 299 -2.19 -9.68 -9.59
N GLY A 300 -2.57 -10.92 -9.92
CA GLY A 300 -3.89 -11.48 -9.66
C GLY A 300 -3.85 -12.76 -8.83
N LEU A 301 -4.19 -13.88 -9.47
CA LEU A 301 -4.31 -15.19 -8.82
C LEU A 301 -2.95 -15.71 -8.33
N GLY A 302 -1.85 -15.36 -9.02
CA GLY A 302 -0.48 -15.68 -8.61
C GLY A 302 -0.15 -15.19 -7.20
N ARG A 303 -0.65 -14.01 -6.80
CA ARG A 303 -0.51 -13.51 -5.42
C ARG A 303 -1.14 -14.43 -4.39
N LEU A 304 -2.24 -15.09 -4.74
CA LEU A 304 -3.02 -15.91 -3.81
C LEU A 304 -2.39 -17.29 -3.62
N ASN A 305 -1.92 -17.93 -4.70
CA ASN A 305 -1.38 -19.29 -4.67
C ASN A 305 0.16 -19.40 -4.71
N GLY A 306 0.88 -18.34 -5.04
CA GLY A 306 2.34 -18.30 -5.17
C GLY A 306 2.88 -18.52 -6.60
N GLU A 307 2.01 -18.75 -7.59
CA GLU A 307 2.40 -19.01 -8.99
C GLU A 307 2.66 -17.70 -9.74
N GLU A 308 3.80 -17.07 -9.44
CA GLU A 308 4.16 -15.72 -9.88
C GLU A 308 5.27 -15.71 -10.95
N THR A 309 4.98 -16.27 -12.13
CA THR A 309 5.82 -16.14 -13.33
C THR A 309 5.94 -14.66 -13.75
N GLY A 310 7.13 -14.22 -14.19
CA GLY A 310 7.40 -12.82 -14.56
C GLY A 310 7.55 -11.85 -13.37
N SER A 311 7.60 -12.36 -12.13
CA SER A 311 7.58 -11.53 -10.92
C SER A 311 8.92 -11.00 -10.45
N VAL A 312 8.87 -9.89 -9.70
CA VAL A 312 10.05 -9.25 -9.07
C VAL A 312 10.86 -10.17 -8.13
N GLY A 313 10.30 -11.30 -7.68
CA GLY A 313 10.96 -12.24 -6.78
C GLY A 313 11.70 -13.38 -7.46
N GLY A 314 11.46 -13.61 -8.75
CA GLY A 314 11.73 -14.91 -9.39
C GLY A 314 10.65 -15.93 -9.00
N GLY A 315 10.14 -16.68 -9.98
CA GLY A 315 9.04 -17.62 -9.75
C GLY A 315 9.43 -18.76 -8.82
N GLY A 316 8.83 -18.80 -7.61
CA GLY A 316 8.99 -19.93 -6.70
C GLY A 316 8.48 -21.22 -7.35
N GLY A 317 9.31 -22.26 -7.40
CA GLY A 317 8.94 -23.53 -8.02
C GLY A 317 7.76 -24.21 -7.30
N PRO A 318 6.87 -24.92 -8.02
CA PRO A 318 5.71 -25.58 -7.43
C PRO A 318 6.16 -26.64 -6.43
N GLY A 319 5.88 -26.41 -5.15
CA GLY A 319 6.31 -27.27 -4.03
C GLY A 319 6.87 -26.53 -2.81
N GLY A 320 7.17 -25.24 -2.92
CA GLY A 320 7.49 -24.41 -1.75
C GLY A 320 6.31 -24.31 -0.78
N ALA A 321 6.48 -24.77 0.46
CA ALA A 321 5.46 -24.62 1.50
C ALA A 321 5.16 -23.13 1.78
N GLY A 322 3.89 -22.80 2.05
CA GLY A 322 3.40 -21.42 2.09
C GLY A 322 4.18 -20.51 3.04
N GLY A 323 4.72 -19.40 2.50
CA GLY A 323 5.53 -18.42 3.25
C GLY A 323 6.98 -18.25 2.79
N GLY A 324 7.42 -18.99 1.76
CA GLY A 324 8.79 -18.89 1.22
C GLY A 324 9.21 -17.47 0.84
N MET A 325 10.28 -16.96 1.47
CA MET A 325 10.89 -15.62 1.37
C MET A 325 9.98 -14.41 1.70
N TRP A 326 8.66 -14.52 1.58
CA TRP A 326 7.70 -13.42 1.70
C TRP A 326 6.87 -13.42 3.00
N GLY A 327 7.36 -14.11 4.03
CA GLY A 327 6.78 -14.17 5.37
C GLY A 327 5.66 -15.20 5.50
N GLU A 328 5.54 -15.83 6.67
CA GLU A 328 4.61 -16.94 6.90
C GLU A 328 3.13 -16.55 6.67
N THR A 329 2.36 -17.41 5.99
CA THR A 329 0.91 -17.26 5.82
C THR A 329 0.18 -17.68 7.10
N GLY A 330 -0.68 -16.83 7.66
CA GLY A 330 -1.35 -17.13 8.92
C GLY A 330 -2.42 -16.11 9.31
N TRP A 331 -3.38 -16.53 10.14
CA TRP A 331 -4.39 -15.65 10.75
C TRP A 331 -3.74 -14.53 11.60
N ASP A 332 -2.54 -14.80 12.09
CA ASP A 332 -1.69 -13.94 12.90
C ASP A 332 -0.66 -13.15 12.09
N ARG A 333 -0.53 -13.33 10.75
CA ARG A 333 0.43 -12.59 9.91
C ARG A 333 0.36 -11.08 10.15
N MET A 334 -0.84 -10.51 10.27
CA MET A 334 -1.01 -9.07 10.58
C MET A 334 -0.42 -8.67 11.94
N PHE A 335 -0.29 -9.61 12.88
CA PHE A 335 0.20 -9.43 14.26
C PHE A 335 1.64 -9.94 14.45
N ASN A 336 2.22 -10.68 13.49
CA ASN A 336 3.55 -11.28 13.56
C ASN A 336 4.67 -10.22 13.70
N SER A 337 5.91 -10.67 13.94
CA SER A 337 7.10 -9.81 14.12
C SER A 337 7.29 -8.81 12.98
N GLU A 338 7.07 -9.24 11.75
CA GLU A 338 7.24 -8.49 10.50
C GLU A 338 6.19 -7.38 10.33
N THR A 339 4.91 -7.73 10.37
CA THR A 339 3.80 -6.86 9.95
C THR A 339 3.21 -6.06 11.11
N GLY A 340 3.35 -6.56 12.35
CA GLY A 340 2.66 -5.99 13.52
C GLY A 340 2.96 -4.51 13.76
N GLY A 341 4.21 -4.08 13.55
CA GLY A 341 4.66 -2.70 13.70
C GLY A 341 4.21 -1.74 12.58
N GLN A 342 3.71 -2.26 11.45
CA GLN A 342 3.25 -1.45 10.33
C GLN A 342 1.83 -0.90 10.56
N ILE A 343 0.90 -1.79 10.92
CA ILE A 343 -0.55 -1.52 10.88
C ILE A 343 -1.31 -1.87 12.16
N SER A 344 -0.85 -2.88 12.91
CA SER A 344 -1.74 -3.57 13.87
C SER A 344 -1.90 -2.89 15.22
N TRP A 345 -1.25 -1.75 15.45
CA TRP A 345 -1.33 -0.93 16.67
C TRP A 345 -2.74 -0.80 17.24
N LEU A 346 -3.72 -0.40 16.42
CA LEU A 346 -5.13 -0.25 16.81
C LEU A 346 -6.03 -1.38 16.27
N LEU A 347 -5.49 -2.41 15.64
CA LEU A 347 -6.29 -3.49 15.05
C LEU A 347 -7.10 -4.28 16.11
N PRO A 348 -6.55 -4.64 17.30
CA PRO A 348 -7.35 -5.23 18.38
C PRO A 348 -8.53 -4.35 18.81
N ALA A 349 -8.32 -3.03 18.95
CA ALA A 349 -9.39 -2.10 19.28
C ALA A 349 -10.41 -1.96 18.15
N ALA A 350 -9.99 -1.91 16.89
CA ALA A 350 -10.90 -1.85 15.76
C ALA A 350 -11.83 -3.06 15.70
N LEU A 351 -11.32 -4.27 15.98
CA LEU A 351 -12.12 -5.49 16.08
C LEU A 351 -13.14 -5.42 17.23
N ILE A 352 -12.71 -5.01 18.44
CA ILE A 352 -13.59 -4.82 19.60
C ILE A 352 -14.68 -3.77 19.29
N LEU A 353 -14.30 -2.62 18.74
CA LEU A 353 -15.19 -1.50 18.43
C LEU A 353 -16.15 -1.81 17.26
N LEU A 354 -15.73 -2.63 16.30
CA LEU A 354 -16.59 -3.14 15.24
C LEU A 354 -17.67 -4.07 15.79
N VAL A 355 -17.27 -5.12 16.52
CA VAL A 355 -18.21 -6.11 17.09
C VAL A 355 -19.18 -5.42 18.06
N THR A 356 -18.67 -4.63 19.00
CA THR A 356 -19.49 -3.96 20.01
C THR A 356 -20.32 -2.82 19.42
N GLY A 357 -19.86 -2.12 18.37
CA GLY A 357 -20.64 -1.15 17.61
C GLY A 357 -21.78 -1.77 16.79
N LEU A 358 -21.57 -2.96 16.22
CA LEU A 358 -22.62 -3.74 15.57
C LEU A 358 -23.64 -4.27 16.59
N VAL A 359 -23.19 -4.72 17.78
CA VAL A 359 -24.07 -5.07 18.91
C VAL A 359 -24.87 -3.84 19.40
N ALA A 360 -24.24 -2.67 19.49
CA ALA A 360 -24.86 -1.39 19.88
C ALA A 360 -25.98 -0.95 18.91
N THR A 361 -25.82 -1.28 17.63
CA THR A 361 -26.75 -0.93 16.54
C THR A 361 -27.64 -2.11 16.10
N ARG A 362 -27.57 -3.28 16.76
CA ARG A 362 -28.30 -4.50 16.36
C ARG A 362 -29.82 -4.37 16.33
N ARG A 363 -30.38 -3.46 17.15
CA ARG A 363 -31.81 -3.12 17.19
C ARG A 363 -32.23 -2.10 16.12
N GLY A 364 -31.26 -1.45 15.47
CA GLY A 364 -31.50 -0.65 14.28
C GLY A 364 -31.93 -1.53 13.13
N GLY A 365 -32.89 -1.05 12.33
CA GLY A 365 -33.42 -1.76 11.18
C GLY A 365 -32.36 -2.03 10.10
N ARG A 366 -32.75 -2.79 9.07
CA ARG A 366 -31.91 -3.14 7.91
C ARG A 366 -31.21 -1.94 7.24
N THR A 367 -31.81 -0.75 7.33
CA THR A 367 -31.32 0.53 6.76
C THR A 367 -30.65 1.44 7.80
N ASP A 368 -30.27 0.92 8.98
CA ASP A 368 -29.52 1.72 9.97
C ASP A 368 -28.18 2.15 9.36
N THR A 369 -28.03 3.45 9.16
CA THR A 369 -26.86 4.05 8.48
C THR A 369 -25.57 3.96 9.28
N THR A 370 -25.62 3.86 10.61
CA THR A 370 -24.42 3.75 11.45
C THR A 370 -23.94 2.30 11.47
N ARG A 371 -24.87 1.35 11.59
CA ARG A 371 -24.62 -0.09 11.37
C ARG A 371 -24.07 -0.35 9.97
N SER A 372 -24.69 0.24 8.94
CA SER A 372 -24.28 0.06 7.54
C SER A 372 -22.91 0.68 7.26
N SER A 373 -22.56 1.80 7.92
CA SER A 373 -21.21 2.37 7.88
C SER A 373 -20.18 1.42 8.53
N LEU A 374 -20.47 0.88 9.71
CA LEU A 374 -19.62 -0.12 10.36
C LEU A 374 -19.45 -1.39 9.50
N LEU A 375 -20.50 -1.83 8.80
CA LEU A 375 -20.42 -2.97 7.88
C LEU A 375 -19.61 -2.66 6.61
N VAL A 376 -19.69 -1.45 6.03
CA VAL A 376 -18.87 -1.04 4.89
C VAL A 376 -17.38 -1.00 5.26
N TRP A 377 -17.03 -0.23 6.29
CA TRP A 377 -15.62 -0.03 6.67
C TRP A 377 -15.04 -1.28 7.34
N GLY A 378 -15.79 -1.92 8.24
CA GLY A 378 -15.38 -3.17 8.89
C GLY A 378 -15.32 -4.37 7.94
N GLY A 379 -16.24 -4.48 6.98
CA GLY A 379 -16.19 -5.53 5.95
C GLY A 379 -14.98 -5.37 5.02
N SER A 380 -14.66 -4.13 4.64
CA SER A 380 -13.46 -3.80 3.85
C SER A 380 -12.17 -4.10 4.61
N LEU A 381 -12.11 -3.75 5.91
CA LEU A 381 -11.01 -4.07 6.81
C LEU A 381 -10.79 -5.59 6.92
N LEU A 382 -11.84 -6.34 7.26
CA LEU A 382 -11.76 -7.78 7.48
C LEU A 382 -11.42 -8.57 6.21
N MET A 383 -12.01 -8.21 5.06
CA MET A 383 -11.72 -8.88 3.79
C MET A 383 -10.28 -8.63 3.35
N THR A 384 -9.82 -7.39 3.41
CA THR A 384 -8.43 -7.04 3.03
C THR A 384 -7.42 -7.70 3.98
N ALA A 385 -7.71 -7.73 5.30
CA ALA A 385 -6.84 -8.37 6.29
C ALA A 385 -6.77 -9.88 6.08
N ALA A 386 -7.90 -10.55 5.83
CA ALA A 386 -7.94 -11.98 5.56
C ALA A 386 -7.15 -12.35 4.30
N VAL A 387 -7.34 -11.61 3.20
CA VAL A 387 -6.60 -11.86 1.96
C VAL A 387 -5.10 -11.66 2.17
N PHE A 388 -4.68 -10.58 2.83
CA PHE A 388 -3.25 -10.34 3.14
C PHE A 388 -2.68 -11.37 4.12
N SER A 389 -3.48 -11.93 5.02
CA SER A 389 -3.06 -13.01 5.94
C SER A 389 -2.77 -14.33 5.23
N TYR A 390 -3.53 -14.66 4.17
CA TYR A 390 -3.51 -15.98 3.53
C TYR A 390 -2.93 -16.02 2.10
N MET A 391 -2.65 -14.88 1.47
CA MET A 391 -2.00 -14.83 0.16
C MET A 391 -0.59 -15.43 0.21
N ALA A 392 -0.30 -16.43 -0.63
CA ALA A 392 0.93 -17.21 -0.57
C ALA A 392 2.09 -16.65 -1.42
N GLY A 393 1.81 -15.78 -2.39
CA GLY A 393 2.82 -15.07 -3.19
C GLY A 393 3.39 -13.81 -2.51
N ILE A 394 4.17 -13.05 -3.27
CA ILE A 394 4.92 -11.86 -2.86
C ILE A 394 4.03 -10.90 -2.06
N PHE A 395 4.27 -10.90 -0.76
CA PHE A 395 3.71 -9.98 0.22
C PHE A 395 4.82 -9.02 0.69
N HIS A 396 4.56 -7.73 0.60
CA HIS A 396 5.40 -6.71 1.22
C HIS A 396 4.65 -6.08 2.39
N GLN A 397 5.33 -5.88 3.52
CA GLN A 397 4.71 -5.35 4.74
C GLN A 397 3.97 -4.02 4.50
N TYR A 398 4.49 -3.18 3.60
CA TYR A 398 3.90 -1.89 3.26
C TYR A 398 2.52 -1.97 2.57
N TYR A 399 2.14 -3.12 1.98
CA TYR A 399 0.80 -3.31 1.42
C TYR A 399 -0.32 -3.07 2.44
N THR A 400 -0.02 -3.25 3.73
CA THR A 400 -0.97 -3.03 4.83
C THR A 400 -1.48 -1.59 4.96
N VAL A 401 -0.91 -0.60 4.27
CA VAL A 401 -1.52 0.74 4.14
C VAL A 401 -2.96 0.68 3.62
N ALA A 402 -3.30 -0.30 2.78
CA ALA A 402 -4.67 -0.50 2.28
C ALA A 402 -5.70 -0.73 3.41
N LEU A 403 -5.27 -1.18 4.59
CA LEU A 403 -6.12 -1.37 5.78
C LEU A 403 -6.34 -0.06 6.55
N ALA A 404 -5.40 0.89 6.50
CA ALA A 404 -5.35 2.03 7.41
C ALA A 404 -6.58 2.95 7.34
N PRO A 405 -7.15 3.29 6.16
CA PRO A 405 -8.38 4.08 6.09
C PRO A 405 -9.59 3.37 6.70
N TYR A 406 -9.66 2.05 6.57
CA TYR A 406 -10.75 1.22 7.11
C TYR A 406 -10.63 1.08 8.62
N LEU A 407 -9.42 0.82 9.11
CA LEU A 407 -9.05 0.79 10.52
C LEU A 407 -9.47 2.09 11.22
N ALA A 408 -9.01 3.22 10.68
CA ALA A 408 -9.36 4.56 11.14
C ALA A 408 -10.89 4.81 11.17
N ALA A 409 -11.60 4.46 10.10
CA ALA A 409 -13.04 4.66 10.00
C ALA A 409 -13.82 3.81 11.02
N VAL A 410 -13.40 2.56 11.24
CA VAL A 410 -13.99 1.67 12.26
C VAL A 410 -13.74 2.20 13.66
N VAL A 411 -12.50 2.58 14.00
CA VAL A 411 -12.13 3.11 15.33
C VAL A 411 -12.94 4.37 15.65
N GLY A 412 -12.96 5.37 14.76
CA GLY A 412 -13.71 6.61 14.99
C GLY A 412 -15.22 6.39 15.11
N THR A 413 -15.81 5.59 14.21
CA THR A 413 -17.26 5.29 14.22
C THR A 413 -17.67 4.50 15.46
N GLY A 414 -16.92 3.45 15.80
CA GLY A 414 -17.21 2.56 16.92
C GLY A 414 -17.02 3.24 18.28
N ALA A 415 -15.90 3.94 18.49
CA ALA A 415 -15.63 4.66 19.74
C ALA A 415 -16.74 5.68 20.06
N ALA A 416 -17.17 6.46 19.07
CA ALA A 416 -18.29 7.39 19.24
C ALA A 416 -19.63 6.68 19.53
N THR A 417 -19.92 5.59 18.81
CA THR A 417 -21.14 4.78 18.97
C THR A 417 -21.26 4.19 20.39
N LEU A 418 -20.14 3.89 21.05
CA LEU A 418 -20.09 3.48 22.45
C LEU A 418 -20.06 4.67 23.43
N TRP A 419 -19.37 5.76 23.09
CA TRP A 419 -19.26 6.95 23.94
C TRP A 419 -20.61 7.63 24.19
N GLU A 420 -21.48 7.68 23.17
CA GLU A 420 -22.88 8.09 23.31
C GLU A 420 -23.66 7.19 24.30
N ARG A 421 -23.24 5.93 24.46
CA ARG A 421 -23.86 4.90 25.31
C ARG A 421 -23.13 4.64 26.63
N ARG A 422 -22.09 5.41 27.00
CA ARG A 422 -21.20 5.18 28.18
C ARG A 422 -21.91 5.05 29.54
N GLU A 423 -23.15 5.52 29.66
CA GLU A 423 -24.02 5.30 30.84
C GLU A 423 -24.47 3.83 30.99
N ARG A 424 -24.37 3.03 29.92
CA ARG A 424 -24.53 1.57 29.96
C ARG A 424 -23.18 0.91 30.23
N MET A 425 -23.11 0.14 31.31
CA MET A 425 -21.86 -0.49 31.78
C MET A 425 -21.14 -1.28 30.68
N TRP A 426 -21.85 -2.08 29.87
CA TRP A 426 -21.24 -2.85 28.78
C TRP A 426 -20.55 -1.98 27.71
N ALA A 427 -21.02 -0.74 27.47
CA ALA A 427 -20.42 0.15 26.48
C ALA A 427 -19.16 0.83 27.03
N SER A 428 -19.16 1.18 28.32
CA SER A 428 -17.97 1.68 29.02
C SER A 428 -16.92 0.59 29.22
N LEU A 429 -17.33 -0.64 29.52
CA LEU A 429 -16.43 -1.81 29.52
C LEU A 429 -15.85 -2.10 28.14
N ALA A 430 -16.63 -1.97 27.06
CA ALA A 430 -16.13 -2.13 25.69
C ALA A 430 -15.12 -1.03 25.27
N LEU A 431 -15.34 0.22 25.69
CA LEU A 431 -14.37 1.31 25.51
C LEU A 431 -13.09 1.05 26.31
N ALA A 432 -13.22 0.67 27.58
CA ALA A 432 -12.08 0.32 28.42
C ALA A 432 -11.28 -0.86 27.82
N ALA A 433 -11.95 -1.92 27.39
CA ALA A 433 -11.33 -3.08 26.75
C ALA A 433 -10.59 -2.72 25.45
N ALA A 434 -11.15 -1.82 24.62
CA ALA A 434 -10.47 -1.35 23.41
C ALA A 434 -9.18 -0.56 23.73
N VAL A 435 -9.21 0.32 24.75
CA VAL A 435 -8.01 1.05 25.18
C VAL A 435 -6.99 0.11 25.84
N THR A 436 -7.41 -0.80 26.72
CA THR A 436 -6.54 -1.81 27.33
C THR A 436 -5.88 -2.71 26.29
N ALA A 437 -6.64 -3.19 25.29
CA ALA A 437 -6.10 -4.01 24.20
C ALA A 437 -5.07 -3.22 23.36
N THR A 438 -5.32 -1.95 23.06
CA THR A 438 -4.36 -1.08 22.36
C THR A 438 -3.09 -0.83 23.19
N ALA A 439 -3.24 -0.59 24.50
CA ALA A 439 -2.13 -0.31 25.39
C ALA A 439 -1.24 -1.54 25.63
N ALA A 440 -1.85 -2.72 25.84
CA ALA A 440 -1.13 -3.98 25.96
C ALA A 440 -0.47 -4.39 24.63
N TRP A 441 -1.15 -4.23 23.50
CA TRP A 441 -0.57 -4.53 22.19
C TRP A 441 0.54 -3.54 21.80
N GLY A 442 0.36 -2.25 22.09
CA GLY A 442 1.39 -1.23 21.91
C GLY A 442 2.63 -1.49 22.77
N TYR A 443 2.47 -1.99 24.00
CA TYR A 443 3.59 -2.48 24.82
C TYR A 443 4.31 -3.66 24.15
N VAL A 444 3.57 -4.66 23.66
CA VAL A 444 4.15 -5.84 22.96
C VAL A 444 4.91 -5.44 21.69
N LEU A 445 4.35 -4.53 20.88
CA LEU A 445 5.01 -4.03 19.67
C LEU A 445 6.27 -3.23 20.00
N LEU A 446 6.21 -2.28 20.93
CA LEU A 446 7.38 -1.51 21.36
C LEU A 446 8.47 -2.38 22.00
N ASN A 447 8.12 -3.50 22.63
CA ASN A 447 9.10 -4.43 23.19
C ASN A 447 9.82 -5.30 22.14
N ARG A 448 9.48 -5.19 20.84
CA ARG A 448 10.27 -5.77 19.73
C ARG A 448 11.47 -4.90 19.36
N THR A 449 11.39 -3.60 19.66
CA THR A 449 12.48 -2.62 19.56
C THR A 449 12.79 -2.09 20.97
N PRO A 450 13.29 -2.94 21.89
CA PRO A 450 13.25 -2.67 23.33
C PRO A 450 14.03 -1.42 23.76
N ASP A 451 15.07 -1.05 22.98
CA ASP A 451 15.95 0.11 23.21
C ASP A 451 15.41 1.41 22.56
N TYR A 452 14.41 1.31 21.68
CA TYR A 452 13.76 2.49 21.10
C TYR A 452 12.76 3.08 22.09
N LEU A 453 13.10 4.25 22.64
CA LEU A 453 12.31 4.96 23.65
C LEU A 453 11.83 4.02 24.79
N PRO A 454 12.73 3.40 25.58
CA PRO A 454 12.41 2.28 26.46
C PRO A 454 11.39 2.59 27.57
N TRP A 455 11.16 3.88 27.86
CA TRP A 455 10.11 4.37 28.76
C TRP A 455 8.71 4.39 28.12
N LEU A 456 8.61 4.51 26.80
CA LEU A 456 7.35 4.72 26.07
C LEU A 456 6.39 3.55 26.22
N LYS A 457 6.90 2.31 26.19
CA LYS A 457 6.08 1.10 26.42
C LYS A 457 5.37 1.14 27.77
N TRP A 458 6.06 1.60 28.82
CA TRP A 458 5.49 1.76 30.15
C TRP A 458 4.50 2.93 30.22
N ALA A 459 4.80 4.08 29.60
CA ALA A 459 3.89 5.22 29.54
C ALA A 459 2.59 4.89 28.80
N VAL A 460 2.67 4.17 27.68
CA VAL A 460 1.52 3.67 26.90
C VAL A 460 0.70 2.69 27.72
N LEU A 461 1.34 1.70 28.36
CA LEU A 461 0.65 0.69 29.17
C LEU A 461 -0.05 1.31 30.39
N VAL A 462 0.67 2.07 31.21
CA VAL A 462 0.13 2.68 32.43
C VAL A 462 -0.91 3.75 32.10
N GLY A 463 -0.63 4.65 31.16
CA GLY A 463 -1.58 5.68 30.71
C GLY A 463 -2.85 5.08 30.12
N GLY A 464 -2.72 4.01 29.33
CA GLY A 464 -3.85 3.26 28.77
C GLY A 464 -4.68 2.55 29.83
N LEU A 465 -4.06 1.90 30.83
CA LEU A 465 -4.77 1.25 31.93
C LEU A 465 -5.49 2.26 32.84
N VAL A 466 -4.86 3.41 33.15
CA VAL A 466 -5.50 4.50 33.91
C VAL A 466 -6.67 5.10 33.13
N ALA A 467 -6.52 5.31 31.81
CA ALA A 467 -7.61 5.74 30.96
C ALA A 467 -8.75 4.72 30.91
N ALA A 468 -8.43 3.43 30.76
CA ALA A 468 -9.42 2.34 30.75
C ALA A 468 -10.21 2.29 32.06
N LEU A 469 -9.56 2.40 33.22
CA LEU A 469 -10.23 2.49 34.53
C LEU A 469 -11.18 3.69 34.61
N GLY A 470 -10.74 4.87 34.14
CA GLY A 470 -11.60 6.05 34.01
C GLY A 470 -12.78 5.84 33.05
N LEU A 471 -12.58 5.08 31.97
CA LEU A 471 -13.61 4.74 30.99
C LEU A 471 -14.67 3.79 31.54
N VAL A 472 -14.33 2.80 32.37
CA VAL A 472 -15.31 1.94 33.08
C VAL A 472 -16.34 2.79 33.84
N PHE A 473 -15.89 3.89 34.45
CA PHE A 473 -16.74 4.79 35.22
C PHE A 473 -17.23 6.03 34.43
N ALA A 474 -16.99 6.15 33.12
CA ALA A 474 -17.30 7.36 32.33
C ALA A 474 -18.80 7.75 32.29
N GLY A 475 -19.70 6.81 32.60
CA GLY A 475 -21.13 7.07 32.79
C GLY A 475 -21.53 7.57 34.20
N ARG A 476 -20.62 7.50 35.18
CA ARG A 476 -20.82 7.96 36.57
C ARG A 476 -19.94 9.16 36.93
N LEU A 477 -18.84 9.37 36.21
CA LEU A 477 -17.92 10.49 36.39
C LEU A 477 -18.51 11.82 35.86
N GLY A 478 -18.14 12.92 36.50
CA GLY A 478 -18.43 14.27 36.00
C GLY A 478 -17.82 14.50 34.62
N ARG A 479 -18.52 15.27 33.76
CA ARG A 479 -18.18 15.47 32.34
C ARG A 479 -16.70 15.82 32.07
N ARG A 480 -16.07 16.62 32.93
CA ARG A 480 -14.64 16.98 32.80
C ARG A 480 -13.74 15.74 32.95
N THR A 481 -13.93 14.96 34.02
CA THR A 481 -13.14 13.75 34.32
C THR A 481 -13.36 12.65 33.28
N ALA A 482 -14.61 12.46 32.82
CA ALA A 482 -14.91 11.51 31.75
C ALA A 482 -14.19 11.89 30.43
N LEU A 483 -14.21 13.18 30.05
CA LEU A 483 -13.48 13.67 28.87
C LEU A 483 -11.95 13.58 29.05
N ALA A 484 -11.43 13.77 30.26
CA ALA A 484 -10.01 13.57 30.55
C ALA A 484 -9.58 12.11 30.38
N ALA A 485 -10.38 11.15 30.88
CA ALA A 485 -10.13 9.72 30.68
C ALA A 485 -10.18 9.33 29.19
N ALA A 486 -11.15 9.85 28.43
CA ALA A 486 -11.21 9.63 26.98
C ALA A 486 -10.02 10.27 26.24
N GLY A 487 -9.61 11.49 26.61
CA GLY A 487 -8.43 12.16 26.05
C GLY A 487 -7.13 11.42 26.32
N LEU A 488 -6.92 10.96 27.56
CA LEU A 488 -5.78 10.11 27.93
C LEU A 488 -5.80 8.78 27.18
N GLY A 489 -6.96 8.16 27.01
CA GLY A 489 -7.11 6.90 26.26
C GLY A 489 -6.75 7.06 24.79
N ILE A 490 -7.17 8.16 24.15
CA ILE A 490 -6.78 8.50 22.77
C ILE A 490 -5.27 8.78 22.69
N ALA A 491 -4.71 9.56 23.62
CA ALA A 491 -3.29 9.89 23.64
C ALA A 491 -2.42 8.63 23.82
N ALA A 492 -2.74 7.76 24.79
CA ALA A 492 -2.00 6.51 25.02
C ALA A 492 -2.12 5.54 23.82
N SER A 493 -3.31 5.48 23.20
CA SER A 493 -3.54 4.65 22.00
C SER A 493 -2.75 5.12 20.78
N LEU A 494 -2.49 6.42 20.65
CA LEU A 494 -1.78 7.02 19.51
C LEU A 494 -0.29 7.29 19.77
N ALA A 495 0.19 7.27 21.01
CA ALA A 495 1.58 7.60 21.33
C ALA A 495 2.60 6.62 20.73
N ALA A 496 2.31 5.32 20.75
CA ALA A 496 3.20 4.30 20.17
C ALA A 496 3.27 4.35 18.61
N PRO A 497 2.14 4.27 17.86
CA PRO A 497 2.17 4.43 16.40
C PRO A 497 2.59 5.85 15.98
N GLY A 498 2.31 6.87 16.79
CA GLY A 498 2.82 8.23 16.59
C GLY A 498 4.33 8.32 16.70
N ALA A 499 4.97 7.65 17.66
CA ALA A 499 6.44 7.60 17.76
C ALA A 499 7.07 6.88 16.56
N TYR A 500 6.55 5.70 16.18
CA TYR A 500 7.01 5.02 14.96
C TYR A 500 6.81 5.88 13.70
N THR A 501 5.69 6.60 13.59
CA THR A 501 5.44 7.59 12.52
C THR A 501 6.50 8.70 12.53
N LEU A 502 6.88 9.21 13.70
CA LEU A 502 7.91 10.25 13.82
C LEU A 502 9.32 9.76 13.41
N SER A 503 9.69 8.51 13.71
CA SER A 503 10.92 7.91 13.14
C SER A 503 10.81 7.81 11.61
N THR A 504 9.69 7.27 11.12
CA THR A 504 9.42 7.06 9.69
C THR A 504 9.50 8.35 8.86
N VAL A 505 9.10 9.51 9.41
CA VAL A 505 9.24 10.80 8.70
C VAL A 505 10.61 11.46 8.87
N GLY A 506 11.35 11.11 9.92
CA GLY A 506 12.74 11.56 10.14
C GLY A 506 13.80 10.73 9.42
N GLU A 507 13.41 9.69 8.70
CA GLU A 507 14.31 8.77 8.00
C GLU A 507 14.00 8.75 6.48
N GLY A 508 15.03 8.73 5.64
CA GLY A 508 14.93 8.64 4.19
C GLY A 508 14.71 7.20 3.73
N HIS A 509 13.74 6.96 2.85
CA HIS A 509 13.36 5.60 2.40
C HIS A 509 13.58 5.44 0.89
N SER A 510 14.17 4.34 0.45
CA SER A 510 14.39 4.07 -0.98
C SER A 510 14.42 2.57 -1.31
N GLY A 511 14.33 2.23 -2.59
CA GLY A 511 14.31 0.85 -3.09
C GLY A 511 12.91 0.25 -3.26
N SER A 512 12.83 -1.04 -3.61
CA SER A 512 11.53 -1.71 -3.89
C SER A 512 10.81 -2.25 -2.65
N ILE A 513 11.50 -2.38 -1.51
CA ILE A 513 10.94 -2.85 -0.23
C ILE A 513 11.24 -1.82 0.85
N VAL A 514 10.20 -1.27 1.45
CA VAL A 514 10.29 -0.27 2.53
C VAL A 514 9.38 -0.66 3.70
N THR A 515 9.78 -0.28 4.92
CA THR A 515 9.09 -0.62 6.17
C THR A 515 9.09 0.60 7.09
N ALA A 516 7.99 0.84 7.81
CA ALA A 516 7.85 1.98 8.72
C ALA A 516 8.23 1.61 10.16
N GLY A 517 8.63 2.62 10.93
CA GLY A 517 9.18 2.48 12.29
C GLY A 517 10.69 2.76 12.33
N PRO A 518 11.31 2.69 13.52
CA PRO A 518 12.76 2.84 13.69
C PRO A 518 13.52 1.63 13.12
N ALA A 519 14.80 1.83 12.83
CA ALA A 519 15.74 0.75 12.48
C ALA A 519 15.60 -0.48 13.41
N GLY A 520 15.45 -1.67 12.80
CA GLY A 520 15.23 -2.94 13.52
C GLY A 520 13.77 -3.28 13.82
N ALA A 521 12.80 -2.40 13.55
CA ALA A 521 11.36 -2.68 13.74
C ALA A 521 10.80 -3.80 12.84
N SER A 522 11.51 -4.17 11.77
CA SER A 522 11.12 -5.21 10.81
C SER A 522 12.27 -6.20 10.59
N MET A 523 12.08 -7.48 10.95
CA MET A 523 13.09 -8.54 10.81
C MET A 523 13.21 -9.12 9.39
N MET A 524 12.37 -8.68 8.46
CA MET A 524 12.29 -9.19 7.08
C MET A 524 13.41 -8.59 6.21
N GLY A 525 14.64 -8.97 6.51
CA GLY A 525 15.83 -8.51 5.80
C GLY A 525 15.88 -9.06 4.37
N GLY A 526 15.58 -8.21 3.38
CA GLY A 526 15.91 -8.52 1.99
C GLY A 526 17.44 -8.70 1.82
N PRO A 527 17.89 -9.60 0.92
CA PRO A 527 19.31 -9.83 0.68
C PRO A 527 19.97 -8.58 0.11
N GLY A 528 20.62 -7.78 0.98
CA GLY A 528 21.14 -6.45 0.68
C GLY A 528 21.24 -5.52 1.90
N GLY A 529 20.56 -5.83 3.01
CA GLY A 529 20.72 -5.08 4.28
C GLY A 529 22.10 -5.27 4.90
N GLY A 530 22.96 -4.25 4.82
CA GLY A 530 24.36 -4.32 5.26
C GLY A 530 24.55 -4.33 6.79
N ARG A 531 25.20 -5.38 7.31
CA ARG A 531 25.86 -5.47 8.63
C ARG A 531 25.04 -4.99 9.86
N GLY A 532 24.12 -5.84 10.31
CA GLY A 532 23.92 -6.06 11.74
C GLY A 532 24.87 -7.16 12.24
N GLY A 533 25.70 -6.91 13.25
CA GLY A 533 26.63 -7.90 13.77
C GLY A 533 25.97 -8.90 14.73
N PHE A 534 26.22 -10.20 14.57
CA PHE A 534 25.82 -11.21 15.54
C PHE A 534 26.57 -11.00 16.87
N PRO A 535 25.87 -10.86 18.01
CA PRO A 535 26.48 -11.01 19.33
C PRO A 535 27.01 -12.45 19.46
N GLY A 536 28.29 -12.60 19.81
CA GLY A 536 28.97 -13.90 19.75
C GLY A 536 28.69 -14.83 20.93
N GLY A 537 28.88 -16.14 20.68
CA GLY A 537 29.35 -17.11 21.66
C GLY A 537 28.53 -17.31 22.95
N GLY A 538 27.45 -18.09 22.86
CA GLY A 538 26.85 -18.77 24.02
C GLY A 538 27.14 -20.27 23.96
N GLU A 539 28.08 -20.77 24.76
CA GLU A 539 28.40 -22.19 24.87
C GLU A 539 27.39 -22.92 25.78
N PHE A 540 26.81 -24.03 25.33
CA PHE A 540 26.29 -25.12 26.19
C PHE A 540 26.36 -26.46 25.42
N PRO A 541 26.38 -27.63 26.11
CA PRO A 541 27.20 -28.76 25.67
C PRO A 541 26.40 -29.85 24.95
N GLY A 542 27.13 -30.76 24.30
CA GLY A 542 26.53 -31.80 23.44
C GLY A 542 25.84 -32.95 24.18
N GLY A 543 24.96 -33.64 23.45
CA GLY A 543 24.37 -34.91 23.88
C GLY A 543 23.27 -35.42 22.95
N GLY A 544 23.38 -36.69 22.52
CA GLY A 544 22.25 -37.51 22.05
C GLY A 544 21.81 -37.34 20.59
N THR A 545 22.16 -38.32 19.75
CA THR A 545 21.40 -38.66 18.52
C THR A 545 20.07 -39.34 18.89
N PRO A 546 18.90 -38.84 18.48
CA PRO A 546 17.63 -39.56 18.61
C PRO A 546 17.56 -40.75 17.63
N PRO A 547 17.03 -41.92 18.04
CA PRO A 547 17.01 -43.11 17.19
C PRO A 547 15.84 -43.15 16.19
N ARG A 548 16.09 -43.85 15.09
CA ARG A 548 15.12 -44.26 14.06
C ARG A 548 14.07 -45.21 14.65
N GLN A 549 12.84 -44.73 14.88
CA GLN A 549 11.72 -45.58 15.30
C GLN A 549 10.84 -45.96 14.09
N GLY A 550 10.60 -47.25 13.89
CA GLY A 550 9.82 -47.79 12.77
C GLY A 550 8.48 -48.38 13.21
N GLN A 551 7.42 -48.05 12.48
CA GLN A 551 6.06 -48.60 12.60
C GLN A 551 5.31 -48.21 11.31
N GLY A 552 4.40 -48.99 10.72
CA GLY A 552 3.99 -50.37 10.91
C GLY A 552 3.16 -50.78 9.68
N GLY A 553 3.20 -52.05 9.24
CA GLY A 553 2.76 -52.43 7.89
C GLY A 553 1.25 -52.40 7.61
N GLY A 554 0.89 -52.03 6.39
CA GLY A 554 -0.42 -52.24 5.75
C GLY A 554 -0.22 -52.57 4.26
N PRO A 555 -1.05 -53.43 3.63
CA PRO A 555 -0.71 -54.06 2.36
C PRO A 555 -0.89 -53.15 1.14
N GLY A 556 -0.10 -53.40 0.09
CA GLY A 556 -0.08 -52.59 -1.13
C GLY A 556 -1.03 -53.06 -2.23
N THR A 557 -1.17 -52.21 -3.25
CA THR A 557 -1.70 -52.54 -4.58
C THR A 557 -0.58 -52.34 -5.60
N GLY A 558 -0.34 -53.32 -6.48
CA GLY A 558 0.80 -53.33 -7.40
C GLY A 558 0.51 -52.66 -8.75
N GLY A 559 1.58 -52.19 -9.41
CA GLY A 559 1.53 -51.59 -10.75
C GLY A 559 2.92 -51.32 -11.34
N GLY A 560 3.58 -52.36 -11.88
CA GLY A 560 4.61 -52.16 -12.92
C GLY A 560 3.92 -51.81 -14.26
N PHE A 561 4.61 -51.40 -15.33
CA PHE A 561 6.01 -51.49 -15.78
C PHE A 561 6.23 -50.40 -16.88
N PRO A 562 7.31 -50.38 -17.70
CA PRO A 562 8.76 -50.37 -17.38
C PRO A 562 9.59 -49.30 -18.16
N GLY A 563 10.82 -49.05 -17.67
CA GLY A 563 12.06 -49.34 -18.42
C GLY A 563 12.47 -48.57 -19.70
N GLY A 564 13.60 -47.85 -19.59
CA GLY A 564 14.49 -47.40 -20.68
C GLY A 564 15.44 -46.29 -20.16
N GLY A 565 16.77 -46.30 -20.32
CA GLY A 565 17.69 -47.17 -21.06
C GLY A 565 18.05 -46.57 -22.43
N GLY A 566 19.30 -46.22 -22.75
CA GLY A 566 20.55 -46.20 -21.95
C GLY A 566 21.76 -45.74 -22.80
N GLY A 567 22.92 -45.48 -22.18
CA GLY A 567 24.18 -45.09 -22.86
C GLY A 567 25.17 -44.37 -21.91
N THR A 568 26.17 -45.04 -21.32
CA THR A 568 27.52 -45.39 -21.84
C THR A 568 28.54 -44.24 -21.85
N ALA A 569 29.60 -44.37 -21.04
CA ALA A 569 30.80 -43.50 -20.98
C ALA A 569 31.87 -43.92 -22.04
N PRO A 570 33.11 -43.38 -22.12
CA PRO A 570 34.13 -43.18 -21.06
C PRO A 570 34.53 -41.68 -20.89
N GLY A 571 35.49 -41.24 -20.05
CA GLY A 571 36.47 -41.95 -19.21
C GLY A 571 37.93 -41.70 -19.67
N GLY A 572 38.70 -40.87 -18.95
CA GLY A 572 40.09 -40.54 -19.27
C GLY A 572 40.84 -40.00 -18.04
N ASN A 573 42.14 -40.30 -17.92
CA ASN A 573 42.87 -40.20 -16.64
C ASN A 573 44.37 -39.86 -16.83
N GLN A 574 44.88 -38.84 -16.14
CA GLN A 574 46.31 -38.49 -15.90
C GLN A 574 46.33 -37.34 -14.86
N GLN A 575 46.95 -37.36 -13.68
CA GLN A 575 48.14 -38.00 -13.06
C GLN A 575 49.37 -37.08 -13.02
N GLY A 576 49.76 -36.61 -11.81
CA GLY A 576 50.97 -35.80 -11.57
C GLY A 576 51.20 -35.49 -10.08
N ASN A 577 52.39 -35.82 -9.56
CA ASN A 577 52.83 -35.71 -8.15
C ASN A 577 53.05 -34.23 -7.69
N GLY A 578 53.21 -33.88 -6.40
CA GLY A 578 53.26 -34.64 -5.13
C GLY A 578 53.63 -33.74 -3.92
N ALA A 579 53.66 -34.29 -2.70
CA ALA A 579 54.02 -33.61 -1.42
C ALA A 579 55.46 -34.03 -0.94
N PRO A 580 56.07 -33.62 0.22
CA PRO A 580 55.46 -33.50 1.57
C PRO A 580 56.03 -32.47 2.61
N GLY A 581 55.22 -32.16 3.66
CA GLY A 581 55.67 -31.86 5.05
C GLY A 581 56.28 -30.48 5.39
N ASN A 582 56.51 -30.09 6.66
CA ASN A 582 55.97 -30.58 7.96
C ASN A 582 56.26 -29.59 9.13
N GLY A 583 55.34 -29.42 10.10
CA GLY A 583 55.56 -28.78 11.42
C GLY A 583 55.64 -27.23 11.49
N ASN A 584 55.56 -26.55 12.66
CA ASN A 584 55.19 -26.99 14.03
C ASN A 584 54.89 -25.78 14.97
N GLY A 585 53.89 -25.88 15.87
CA GLY A 585 53.64 -24.98 17.04
C GLY A 585 53.18 -23.53 16.76
N THR A 586 52.65 -22.73 17.70
CA THR A 586 52.06 -22.98 19.05
C THR A 586 51.11 -21.80 19.43
N ALA A 587 50.12 -22.04 20.29
CA ALA A 587 49.28 -21.02 20.95
C ALA A 587 50.01 -20.45 22.22
N PRO A 588 49.50 -19.45 23.01
CA PRO A 588 48.14 -18.88 23.05
C PRO A 588 47.94 -17.36 23.36
N GLY A 589 46.73 -16.85 23.09
CA GLY A 589 45.87 -16.17 24.10
C GLY A 589 46.21 -14.79 24.71
N GLY A 590 45.66 -13.72 24.11
CA GLY A 590 44.70 -12.82 24.81
C GLY A 590 45.14 -11.47 25.41
N ARG A 591 44.11 -10.69 25.81
CA ARG A 591 44.09 -9.37 26.51
C ARG A 591 44.31 -8.11 25.62
N PRO A 592 43.76 -6.94 26.02
CA PRO A 592 42.85 -6.23 25.10
C PRO A 592 43.24 -4.80 24.69
N SER A 593 42.53 -4.27 23.70
CA SER A 593 42.62 -2.89 23.19
C SER A 593 41.83 -1.87 24.05
N PRO A 594 42.38 -0.66 24.20
CA PRO A 594 41.61 0.57 24.35
C PRO A 594 41.99 1.64 23.30
N GLY A 595 41.06 2.55 22.97
CA GLY A 595 41.37 3.82 22.29
C GLY A 595 41.20 3.81 20.76
N GLY A 596 40.16 4.51 20.30
CA GLY A 596 39.79 4.65 18.88
C GLY A 596 40.52 5.75 18.09
N SER A 597 39.81 6.18 17.04
CA SER A 597 40.11 7.23 16.03
C SER A 597 40.88 6.81 14.76
N SER A 598 40.24 7.14 13.62
CA SER A 598 40.78 7.49 12.30
C SER A 598 42.06 6.81 11.77
N GLY A 599 41.88 6.01 10.71
CA GLY A 599 42.97 5.60 9.82
C GLY A 599 42.44 5.05 8.50
N GLU A 600 42.31 5.88 7.47
CA GLU A 600 41.96 5.44 6.12
C GLU A 600 43.10 4.61 5.50
N ARG A 601 42.80 3.38 5.09
CA ARG A 601 43.56 2.65 4.06
C ARG A 601 42.59 1.87 3.18
N GLY A 602 42.70 2.09 1.87
CA GLY A 602 41.79 1.51 0.88
C GLY A 602 41.97 0.00 0.73
N GLY A 603 40.85 -0.71 0.54
CA GLY A 603 40.82 -2.03 -0.07
C GLY A 603 40.39 -1.91 -1.52
N THR A 604 41.20 -2.42 -2.45
CA THR A 604 40.86 -2.48 -3.88
C THR A 604 40.01 -3.71 -4.21
N GLY A 605 39.02 -3.54 -5.09
CA GLY A 605 38.22 -4.64 -5.66
C GLY A 605 36.85 -4.82 -5.00
N GLY A 606 35.82 -4.18 -5.55
CA GLY A 606 34.43 -4.34 -5.10
C GLY A 606 33.56 -3.10 -5.32
N GLY A 607 33.39 -2.66 -6.57
CA GLY A 607 32.44 -1.59 -6.91
C GLY A 607 31.00 -2.01 -6.59
N ALA A 608 30.20 -1.10 -6.03
CA ALA A 608 28.86 -1.39 -5.52
C ALA A 608 27.80 -1.44 -6.63
N MET A 609 27.87 -2.48 -7.47
CA MET A 609 26.86 -2.78 -8.50
C MET A 609 25.46 -2.95 -7.88
N GLY A 610 24.44 -2.47 -8.60
CA GLY A 610 23.04 -2.57 -8.18
C GLY A 610 22.54 -4.01 -8.04
N GLY A 611 21.57 -4.23 -7.15
CA GLY A 611 20.90 -5.51 -6.94
C GLY A 611 19.43 -5.48 -7.35
N LEU A 612 18.80 -6.66 -7.40
CA LEU A 612 17.41 -6.84 -7.88
C LEU A 612 16.38 -5.89 -7.21
N LEU A 613 16.59 -5.53 -5.94
CA LEU A 613 15.67 -4.67 -5.17
C LEU A 613 16.16 -3.22 -5.02
N ASN A 614 17.45 -2.96 -5.28
CA ASN A 614 18.15 -1.71 -5.02
C ASN A 614 18.95 -1.29 -6.26
N GLY A 615 18.55 -0.21 -6.93
CA GLY A 615 19.21 0.27 -8.16
C GLY A 615 20.70 0.58 -7.97
N ALA A 616 21.45 0.56 -9.08
CA ALA A 616 22.88 0.87 -9.09
C ALA A 616 23.18 2.30 -8.60
N GLN A 617 24.36 2.48 -8.01
CA GLN A 617 24.95 3.81 -7.87
C GLN A 617 25.59 4.19 -9.20
N VAL A 618 25.34 5.42 -9.67
CA VAL A 618 25.87 5.94 -10.94
C VAL A 618 26.96 6.94 -10.62
N ASP A 619 28.20 6.62 -10.96
CA ASP A 619 29.33 7.54 -10.78
C ASP A 619 29.41 8.61 -11.88
N SER A 620 30.24 9.63 -11.63
CA SER A 620 30.38 10.81 -12.50
C SER A 620 30.89 10.47 -13.90
N GLU A 621 31.77 9.49 -13.99
CA GLU A 621 32.36 9.00 -15.22
C GLU A 621 31.33 8.24 -16.06
N ALA A 622 30.58 7.32 -15.44
CA ALA A 622 29.46 6.62 -16.08
C ALA A 622 28.37 7.59 -16.54
N LYS A 623 27.98 8.57 -15.71
CA LYS A 623 27.02 9.61 -16.11
C LYS A 623 27.51 10.37 -17.34
N LYS A 624 28.75 10.89 -17.31
CA LYS A 624 29.33 11.66 -18.42
C LYS A 624 29.47 10.83 -19.70
N LEU A 625 29.82 9.54 -19.59
CA LEU A 625 29.88 8.64 -20.75
C LEU A 625 28.49 8.55 -21.43
N LEU A 626 27.44 8.31 -20.64
CA LEU A 626 26.07 8.17 -21.15
C LEU A 626 25.43 9.49 -21.59
N GLU A 627 25.89 10.64 -21.09
CA GLU A 627 25.50 11.97 -21.59
C GLU A 627 26.21 12.35 -22.91
N THR A 628 27.30 11.66 -23.28
CA THR A 628 28.07 11.97 -24.50
C THR A 628 27.31 11.46 -25.73
N ASP A 629 26.99 12.40 -26.63
CA ASP A 629 26.27 12.19 -27.90
C ASP A 629 24.90 11.50 -27.76
N ALA A 630 24.32 11.51 -26.55
CA ALA A 630 23.08 10.79 -26.19
C ALA A 630 21.89 11.07 -27.13
N GLY A 631 21.75 12.32 -27.58
CA GLY A 631 20.66 12.78 -28.44
C GLY A 631 20.65 12.23 -29.86
N ASP A 632 21.74 11.58 -30.31
CA ASP A 632 21.79 10.90 -31.61
C ASP A 632 21.15 9.50 -31.58
N TYR A 633 20.82 8.98 -30.39
CA TYR A 633 20.31 7.62 -30.17
C TYR A 633 18.85 7.62 -29.69
N THR A 634 18.15 6.48 -29.81
CA THR A 634 16.86 6.31 -29.10
C THR A 634 17.08 6.03 -27.61
N TRP A 635 18.19 5.37 -27.29
CA TRP A 635 18.59 5.01 -25.93
C TRP A 635 20.09 5.23 -25.76
N ALA A 636 20.48 6.05 -24.77
CA ALA A 636 21.88 6.25 -24.42
C ALA A 636 22.54 4.94 -23.94
N ALA A 637 21.75 4.06 -23.31
CA ALA A 637 22.19 2.71 -22.99
C ALA A 637 21.05 1.67 -22.99
N ALA A 638 21.42 0.39 -23.00
CA ALA A 638 20.56 -0.71 -22.60
C ALA A 638 21.17 -1.47 -21.41
N ALA A 639 20.33 -1.92 -20.48
CA ALA A 639 20.74 -2.62 -19.26
C ALA A 639 19.79 -3.78 -18.92
N ILE A 640 20.32 -4.86 -18.36
CA ILE A 640 19.49 -5.96 -17.83
C ILE A 640 18.81 -5.51 -16.53
N GLY A 641 17.49 -5.68 -16.46
CA GLY A 641 16.67 -5.38 -15.27
C GLY A 641 16.29 -3.90 -15.14
N SER A 642 14.99 -3.62 -14.95
CA SER A 642 14.47 -2.25 -14.89
C SER A 642 14.99 -1.42 -13.72
N GLN A 643 15.30 -2.03 -12.56
CA GLN A 643 15.93 -1.32 -11.44
C GLN A 643 17.34 -0.82 -11.76
N ASN A 644 18.06 -1.50 -12.66
CA ASN A 644 19.39 -1.06 -13.12
C ASN A 644 19.24 0.07 -14.14
N ALA A 645 18.42 -0.13 -15.18
CA ALA A 645 18.12 0.89 -16.19
C ALA A 645 17.60 2.20 -15.57
N ALA A 646 16.69 2.10 -14.60
CA ALA A 646 16.12 3.26 -13.90
C ALA A 646 17.17 4.10 -13.17
N SER A 647 18.18 3.48 -12.54
CA SER A 647 19.28 4.22 -11.90
C SER A 647 20.07 5.07 -12.90
N TYR A 648 20.45 4.50 -14.04
CA TYR A 648 21.19 5.23 -15.06
C TYR A 648 20.35 6.33 -15.73
N GLN A 649 19.08 6.07 -16.04
CA GLN A 649 18.16 7.06 -16.62
C GLN A 649 17.88 8.24 -15.68
N LEU A 650 17.68 7.99 -14.39
CA LEU A 650 17.49 9.03 -13.37
C LEU A 650 18.79 9.77 -13.01
N GLY A 651 19.95 9.13 -13.22
CA GLY A 651 21.27 9.73 -13.01
C GLY A 651 21.67 10.66 -14.15
N THR A 652 21.44 10.26 -15.39
CA THR A 652 21.78 11.02 -16.61
C THR A 652 20.73 12.08 -16.94
N GLY A 653 19.45 11.69 -16.95
CA GLY A 653 18.37 12.39 -17.65
C GLY A 653 17.97 11.70 -18.97
N GLU A 654 18.76 10.72 -19.44
CA GLU A 654 18.67 10.15 -20.79
C GLU A 654 18.00 8.76 -20.81
N PRO A 655 17.28 8.37 -21.89
CA PRO A 655 16.54 7.11 -21.92
C PRO A 655 17.45 5.88 -21.86
N VAL A 656 17.16 4.95 -20.94
CA VAL A 656 17.89 3.67 -20.83
C VAL A 656 16.93 2.49 -21.00
N MET A 657 17.18 1.66 -22.02
CA MET A 657 16.36 0.48 -22.29
C MET A 657 16.55 -0.57 -21.20
N ALA A 658 15.46 -0.96 -20.54
CA ALA A 658 15.44 -2.16 -19.70
C ALA A 658 15.20 -3.42 -20.54
N ILE A 659 16.13 -4.36 -20.48
CA ILE A 659 16.01 -5.70 -21.05
C ILE A 659 15.49 -6.65 -19.96
N GLY A 660 14.46 -7.43 -20.29
CA GLY A 660 13.92 -8.47 -19.42
C GLY A 660 12.99 -7.98 -18.30
N GLY A 661 12.42 -6.79 -18.40
CA GLY A 661 11.50 -6.26 -17.39
C GLY A 661 12.20 -6.02 -16.05
N PHE A 662 11.47 -6.16 -14.94
CA PHE A 662 12.02 -5.81 -13.61
C PHE A 662 13.25 -6.65 -13.23
N ASN A 663 13.18 -7.97 -13.46
CA ASN A 663 14.11 -8.97 -12.92
C ASN A 663 15.04 -9.61 -13.98
N GLY A 664 14.89 -9.26 -15.26
CA GLY A 664 15.62 -9.86 -16.38
C GLY A 664 14.93 -11.07 -17.04
N THR A 665 13.71 -11.46 -16.63
CA THR A 665 13.01 -12.66 -17.14
C THR A 665 11.94 -12.44 -18.20
N ASP A 666 11.51 -11.19 -18.46
CA ASP A 666 10.54 -10.95 -19.54
C ASP A 666 11.19 -11.23 -20.93
N PRO A 667 10.50 -11.83 -21.90
CA PRO A 667 11.05 -12.13 -23.22
C PRO A 667 11.12 -10.91 -24.16
N SER A 668 11.67 -9.78 -23.68
CA SER A 668 11.70 -8.50 -24.40
C SER A 668 12.93 -7.63 -24.09
N PRO A 669 13.54 -6.97 -25.11
CA PRO A 669 13.40 -7.28 -26.54
C PRO A 669 13.98 -8.67 -26.85
N THR A 670 13.54 -9.32 -27.93
CA THR A 670 14.19 -10.57 -28.39
C THR A 670 15.61 -10.28 -28.89
N LEU A 671 16.53 -11.26 -28.86
CA LEU A 671 17.89 -11.08 -29.38
C LEU A 671 17.89 -10.56 -30.82
N ALA A 672 17.02 -11.09 -31.69
CA ALA A 672 16.90 -10.61 -33.06
C ALA A 672 16.49 -9.12 -33.14
N ARG A 673 15.53 -8.69 -32.31
CA ARG A 673 15.09 -7.29 -32.26
C ARG A 673 16.12 -6.37 -31.61
N PHE A 674 16.92 -6.86 -30.66
CA PHE A 674 18.02 -6.12 -30.08
C PHE A 674 19.14 -5.90 -31.12
N LYS A 675 19.50 -6.92 -31.91
CA LYS A 675 20.44 -6.80 -33.04
C LYS A 675 19.97 -5.78 -34.07
N GLU A 676 18.67 -5.76 -34.39
CA GLU A 676 18.05 -4.75 -35.26
C GLU A 676 18.24 -3.33 -34.70
N TYR A 677 17.95 -3.10 -33.41
CA TYR A 677 18.16 -1.79 -32.78
C TYR A 677 19.64 -1.34 -32.75
N VAL A 678 20.59 -2.26 -32.65
CA VAL A 678 22.02 -1.92 -32.76
C VAL A 678 22.40 -1.62 -34.20
N ALA A 679 21.93 -2.39 -35.18
CA ALA A 679 22.17 -2.13 -36.60
C ALA A 679 21.53 -0.83 -37.11
N ASP A 680 20.36 -0.46 -36.56
CA ASP A 680 19.69 0.83 -36.78
C ASP A 680 20.43 2.03 -36.12
N GLY A 681 21.49 1.79 -35.34
CA GLY A 681 22.20 2.82 -34.58
C GLY A 681 21.41 3.43 -33.42
N ARG A 682 20.46 2.69 -32.83
CA ARG A 682 19.49 3.24 -31.86
C ARG A 682 19.88 3.12 -30.39
N ILE A 683 20.94 2.39 -30.08
CA ILE A 683 21.46 2.17 -28.72
C ILE A 683 22.97 2.43 -28.76
N HIS A 684 23.47 3.37 -27.95
CA HIS A 684 24.91 3.69 -27.91
C HIS A 684 25.69 2.62 -27.11
N TYR A 685 25.33 2.43 -25.84
CA TYR A 685 26.03 1.51 -24.94
C TYR A 685 25.16 0.34 -24.46
N PHE A 686 25.79 -0.77 -24.11
CA PHE A 686 25.20 -1.81 -23.26
C PHE A 686 25.93 -1.83 -21.92
N ILE A 687 25.17 -1.78 -20.82
CA ILE A 687 25.73 -1.78 -19.46
C ILE A 687 25.98 -3.23 -19.03
N GLY A 688 27.26 -3.58 -18.89
CA GLY A 688 27.72 -4.91 -18.51
C GLY A 688 27.23 -5.29 -17.12
N GLY A 689 26.64 -6.49 -17.01
CA GLY A 689 26.28 -7.05 -15.72
C GLY A 689 27.53 -7.45 -14.93
N GLY A 690 27.58 -7.07 -13.65
CA GLY A 690 28.40 -7.81 -12.69
C GLY A 690 27.90 -9.25 -12.57
N THR A 691 28.70 -10.15 -11.98
CA THR A 691 28.40 -11.60 -11.91
C THR A 691 27.13 -12.02 -11.16
N GLY A 692 26.34 -11.05 -10.66
CA GLY A 692 24.95 -11.25 -10.26
C GLY A 692 24.00 -11.34 -11.46
N GLY A 693 24.11 -12.43 -12.23
CA GLY A 693 23.11 -12.74 -13.26
C GLY A 693 21.71 -12.87 -12.64
N GLY A 694 20.68 -12.39 -13.35
CA GLY A 694 19.29 -12.48 -12.90
C GLY A 694 18.87 -13.92 -12.64
N MET A 695 17.90 -14.14 -11.74
CA MET A 695 17.56 -15.47 -11.20
C MET A 695 16.78 -16.40 -12.16
N GLY A 696 16.93 -16.19 -13.48
CA GLY A 696 16.49 -17.08 -14.54
C GLY A 696 17.70 -17.79 -15.17
N GLY A 697 17.59 -19.09 -15.45
CA GLY A 697 18.68 -19.90 -16.00
C GLY A 697 19.22 -19.37 -17.35
N GLY A 698 20.48 -19.69 -17.66
CA GLY A 698 21.28 -19.09 -18.74
C GLY A 698 20.79 -19.24 -20.18
N SER A 699 19.58 -19.75 -20.42
CA SER A 699 18.91 -19.80 -21.73
C SER A 699 17.99 -18.60 -22.00
N GLY A 700 17.74 -17.72 -21.03
CA GLY A 700 16.83 -16.58 -21.16
C GLY A 700 17.27 -15.51 -22.18
N THR A 701 16.32 -14.70 -22.65
CA THR A 701 16.60 -13.67 -23.67
C THR A 701 17.62 -12.62 -23.20
N ALA A 702 17.62 -12.27 -21.91
CA ALA A 702 18.62 -11.39 -21.32
C ALA A 702 20.06 -11.95 -21.44
N SER A 703 20.30 -13.23 -21.10
CA SER A 703 21.64 -13.83 -21.22
C SER A 703 22.06 -14.00 -22.68
N GLN A 704 21.13 -14.30 -23.58
CA GLN A 704 21.38 -14.34 -25.03
C GLN A 704 21.86 -12.98 -25.58
N ILE A 705 21.30 -11.87 -25.08
CA ILE A 705 21.75 -10.51 -25.45
C ILE A 705 23.11 -10.22 -24.84
N THR A 706 23.30 -10.43 -23.54
CA THR A 706 24.58 -10.21 -22.85
C THR A 706 25.73 -10.95 -23.56
N SER A 707 25.62 -12.26 -23.76
CA SER A 707 26.69 -13.06 -24.38
C SER A 707 26.87 -12.77 -25.87
N TRP A 708 25.89 -12.20 -26.58
CA TRP A 708 26.13 -11.67 -27.92
C TRP A 708 26.95 -10.38 -27.86
N VAL A 709 26.57 -9.44 -26.98
CA VAL A 709 27.27 -8.15 -26.85
C VAL A 709 28.73 -8.36 -26.43
N GLU A 710 28.96 -9.15 -25.38
CA GLU A 710 30.29 -9.45 -24.82
C GLU A 710 31.26 -10.04 -25.85
N ALA A 711 30.74 -10.77 -26.85
CA ALA A 711 31.54 -11.39 -27.90
C ALA A 711 31.76 -10.50 -29.14
N ASN A 712 30.99 -9.42 -29.31
CA ASN A 712 30.91 -8.67 -30.58
C ASN A 712 31.33 -7.19 -30.47
N PHE A 713 31.41 -6.60 -29.27
CA PHE A 713 31.66 -5.16 -29.08
C PHE A 713 32.76 -4.84 -28.09
N LYS A 714 33.44 -3.70 -28.27
CA LYS A 714 34.56 -3.28 -27.41
C LYS A 714 34.06 -2.83 -26.04
N THR A 715 34.76 -3.27 -25.01
CA THR A 715 34.52 -2.84 -23.62
C THR A 715 35.06 -1.43 -23.37
N VAL A 716 34.28 -0.61 -22.67
CA VAL A 716 34.63 0.71 -22.14
C VAL A 716 34.39 0.71 -20.64
N THR A 717 35.37 1.08 -19.83
CA THR A 717 35.20 1.21 -18.37
C THR A 717 35.04 2.67 -18.02
N ALA A 718 33.97 3.01 -17.29
CA ALA A 718 33.76 4.35 -16.75
C ALA A 718 33.44 4.23 -15.25
N GLY A 719 34.31 4.83 -14.44
CA GLY A 719 34.27 4.75 -12.98
C GLY A 719 34.31 3.30 -12.49
N SER A 720 33.22 2.87 -11.87
CA SER A 720 33.04 1.53 -11.29
C SER A 720 32.32 0.54 -12.20
N ALA A 721 31.75 1.00 -13.32
CA ALA A 721 30.89 0.22 -14.20
C ALA A 721 31.57 -0.14 -15.53
N THR A 722 31.18 -1.30 -16.06
CA THR A 722 31.62 -1.82 -17.37
C THR A 722 30.54 -1.55 -18.40
N PHE A 723 30.93 -0.99 -19.54
CA PHE A 723 30.07 -0.73 -20.69
C PHE A 723 30.63 -1.44 -21.93
N TYR A 724 29.78 -1.65 -22.93
CA TYR A 724 30.16 -2.12 -24.25
C TYR A 724 29.66 -1.11 -25.27
N ASP A 725 30.56 -0.61 -26.11
CA ASP A 725 30.27 0.38 -27.15
C ASP A 725 29.70 -0.31 -28.39
N LEU A 726 28.39 -0.14 -28.61
CA LEU A 726 27.65 -0.82 -29.67
C LEU A 726 27.91 -0.20 -31.06
N THR A 727 28.63 0.92 -31.12
CA THR A 727 29.16 1.50 -32.37
C THR A 727 30.51 0.91 -32.77
N GLN A 728 31.19 0.19 -31.85
CA GLN A 728 32.53 -0.35 -32.05
C GLN A 728 32.58 -1.89 -31.97
N PRO A 729 32.34 -2.58 -33.10
CA PRO A 729 32.60 -4.01 -33.22
C PRO A 729 34.04 -4.41 -32.86
N THR A 730 34.21 -5.67 -32.44
CA THR A 730 35.52 -6.30 -32.20
C THR A 730 36.19 -6.87 -33.45
N SER A 731 35.46 -6.94 -34.58
CA SER A 731 35.90 -7.50 -35.87
C SER A 731 35.35 -6.69 -37.04
#